data_AF-A0A2R6EPR5-F1
#
_entry.id   AF-A0A2R6EPR5-F1
#
_cell.length_a   1.000
_cell.length_b   1.000
_cell.length_c   1.000
_cell.angle_alpha   90.00
_cell.angle_beta   90.00
_cell.angle_gamma   90.00
#
_symmetry.space_group_name_H-M   'P 1'
#
loop_
_entity.id
_entity.type
_entity.pdbx_description
1 polymer ?
#
loop_
_entity_poly.entity_id
_entity_poly.type
_entity_poly.pdbx_seq_one_letter_code
_entity_poly.pdbx_strand_id
1 'polypeptide(L)'
;MDVSTNTGQFRLWTADDQALLFPTDYTSYMTVRVDGELYDTSGQSANFMGDYFSSGPTKTGSASSETSWNLPELAVDREISLDGEAARFTVTVTNDDDTAHDVDMRYLFDYQVDDQDGAPVFVQGNVYTNERRFESPSFTQNLTYDRIPDPNLVGVMTNSGQETYIDFVYWVNAFNEPYGYTPDPSVEFHEPGSTSYPASDSAGVLTWEFGQLDPGEERTVTVFYGIGEPEQTRIDDLDSALQGFRRAVTNLLSSNVETRAQAHAELYAELGEEYADNLVNYFGNDAGISGIGPLYEFFDEMFGAASPDDPVSEIQSTFESYLRGTASGQSAELRINGRTIAELESAFVSDFETRRADAISTLRSENPPEDVVGDLIDLVNEKTDRIRSRQSGLTRQLGDAVSAITNGDEIRVLGGQLQARDPDGDALTFLNAGLIGERFAETSGISGTALLSGGAEVDSLVPTHGTYSGDTETCALGWLQYSAMYWTTAATWGETGPAANNIVQAAIAESMEALGLSADAILNDFTGIEIELLTGLGNVPVTLIEFLLEDPVGSVDDFGQAVTIPSVSDVEISEDDIESGVAEGTTTVTIENQSDDPVTPSLNRDQTTLRTNGFRSVGGATPDVGSVLAPTEPIPTIPPGESRDVDVRFWIPADGGGPRIIGVNELEVAASSSPYQVGGSGAIGEYDFEDTRFPDILSQDVLADLIASGESVTETVTIDGDPDRVIFNLSYGAGDLDLHLYDSQGNHVGRNYESGEFDNDIPGAVPSGPDGAGRSYEQVRIDDLDDEYEVEVVGLETSGSGSNFSSRASELSGVDAILNVSPGSIQADPNTDVERRVTVEEAADAGSLSDVTFSTEALTSPDSTDEVPAGNVSVSDNNFDVGAGETEAVTLSMDVPDDLEPGTYTGDVTVESGDQEATIGLSVTVRAGPPPVVGSSPPQDLDGDGLFRDINGDGQVTIADVQIFFQNRNSAVVQNNAEFFNFDGDEPADVTIADVQALFQDYIERTE
;
A
#
# COMPACT_ATOMS: atom_id res chain seq x y z
N MET A 1 -9.20 -29.31 32.42
CA MET A 1 -8.20 -28.25 32.65
C MET A 1 -8.69 -27.28 33.71
N ASP A 2 -7.79 -26.80 34.57
CA ASP A 2 -8.07 -25.77 35.58
C ASP A 2 -7.00 -24.68 35.48
N VAL A 3 -7.38 -23.40 35.56
CA VAL A 3 -6.49 -22.24 35.36
C VAL A 3 -6.64 -21.26 36.51
N SER A 4 -5.52 -20.87 37.11
CA SER A 4 -5.42 -19.92 38.21
C SER A 4 -5.72 -18.49 37.75
N THR A 5 -6.53 -17.77 38.52
CA THR A 5 -7.21 -16.57 38.02
C THR A 5 -6.31 -15.37 37.74
N ASN A 6 -5.28 -15.13 38.55
CA ASN A 6 -4.41 -13.96 38.41
C ASN A 6 -2.97 -14.33 38.03
N THR A 7 -2.61 -15.61 38.13
CA THR A 7 -1.25 -16.09 37.84
C THR A 7 -1.18 -16.81 36.51
N GLY A 8 -2.32 -17.20 35.94
CA GLY A 8 -2.39 -17.99 34.74
C GLY A 8 -1.86 -19.43 34.88
N GLN A 9 -1.27 -19.83 35.99
CA GLN A 9 -0.81 -21.22 36.16
C GLN A 9 -1.96 -22.22 35.95
N PHE A 10 -1.68 -23.45 35.52
CA PHE A 10 -2.71 -24.39 35.09
C PHE A 10 -2.43 -25.83 35.53
N ARG A 11 -3.45 -26.67 35.44
CA ARG A 11 -3.39 -28.12 35.63
C ARG A 11 -4.19 -28.84 34.55
N LEU A 12 -3.77 -30.05 34.20
CA LEU A 12 -4.33 -30.82 33.10
C LEU A 12 -4.63 -32.27 33.52
N TRP A 13 -5.83 -32.74 33.15
CA TRP A 13 -6.33 -34.10 33.39
C TRP A 13 -7.07 -34.62 32.17
N THR A 14 -7.09 -35.94 32.02
CA THR A 14 -8.00 -36.65 31.11
C THR A 14 -9.43 -36.58 31.62
N ALA A 15 -10.40 -36.92 30.75
CA ALA A 15 -11.81 -37.00 31.13
C ALA A 15 -12.10 -38.08 32.20
N ASP A 16 -11.20 -39.04 32.37
CA ASP A 16 -11.27 -40.12 33.36
C ASP A 16 -10.50 -39.79 34.66
N ASP A 17 -10.26 -38.50 34.94
CA ASP A 17 -9.57 -37.97 36.13
C ASP A 17 -8.10 -38.43 36.29
N GLN A 18 -7.42 -38.79 35.20
CA GLN A 18 -5.99 -39.11 35.24
C GLN A 18 -5.15 -37.85 34.97
N ALA A 19 -4.14 -37.60 35.80
CA ALA A 19 -3.29 -36.42 35.68
C ALA A 19 -2.37 -36.51 34.44
N LEU A 20 -2.16 -35.38 33.76
CA LEU A 20 -1.12 -35.21 32.74
C LEU A 20 -0.04 -34.22 33.18
N LEU A 21 -0.37 -33.38 34.16
CA LEU A 21 0.53 -32.48 34.88
C LEU A 21 0.34 -32.68 36.37
N PHE A 22 1.33 -32.27 37.18
CA PHE A 22 1.28 -32.46 38.63
C PHE A 22 -0.03 -31.92 39.23
N PRO A 23 -0.79 -32.75 39.98
CA PRO A 23 -2.19 -32.47 40.31
C PRO A 23 -2.36 -31.55 41.53
N THR A 24 -1.27 -31.10 42.14
CA THR A 24 -1.30 -30.16 43.27
C THR A 24 -0.88 -28.75 42.84
N ASP A 25 -0.85 -27.78 43.76
CA ASP A 25 -0.94 -26.32 43.53
C ASP A 25 -0.20 -25.78 42.29
N TYR A 26 -0.93 -25.67 41.16
CA TYR A 26 -0.60 -24.91 39.96
C TYR A 26 0.90 -24.76 39.64
N THR A 27 1.57 -25.87 39.32
CA THR A 27 3.04 -25.98 39.26
C THR A 27 3.67 -25.79 37.88
N SER A 28 2.85 -25.46 36.87
CA SER A 28 3.32 -25.10 35.53
C SER A 28 3.32 -23.58 35.36
N TYR A 29 4.43 -23.02 34.86
CA TYR A 29 4.74 -21.59 34.93
C TYR A 29 5.24 -21.05 33.60
N MET A 30 5.20 -19.73 33.45
CA MET A 30 5.70 -19.00 32.32
C MET A 30 6.62 -17.88 32.82
N THR A 31 7.64 -17.56 32.04
CA THR A 31 8.53 -16.44 32.30
C THR A 31 8.80 -15.69 31.00
N VAL A 32 8.64 -14.38 31.03
CA VAL A 32 9.00 -13.46 29.95
C VAL A 32 10.21 -12.67 30.44
N ARG A 33 11.25 -12.60 29.62
CA ARG A 33 12.44 -11.78 29.84
C ARG A 33 12.35 -10.56 28.93
N VAL A 34 12.43 -9.37 29.50
CA VAL A 34 12.40 -8.10 28.77
C VAL A 34 13.60 -7.27 29.21
N ASP A 35 14.51 -6.95 28.29
CA ASP A 35 15.75 -6.22 28.55
C ASP A 35 16.58 -6.77 29.73
N GLY A 36 16.51 -8.09 29.93
CA GLY A 36 17.18 -8.79 31.02
C GLY A 36 16.42 -8.84 32.36
N GLU A 37 15.32 -8.09 32.51
CA GLU A 37 14.40 -8.22 33.64
C GLU A 37 13.47 -9.42 33.45
N LEU A 38 13.17 -10.14 34.54
CA LEU A 38 12.36 -11.35 34.50
C LEU A 38 10.98 -11.07 35.07
N TYR A 39 9.95 -11.45 34.31
CA TYR A 39 8.54 -11.42 34.70
C TYR A 39 8.03 -12.86 34.72
N ASP A 40 7.57 -13.36 35.87
CA ASP A 40 7.16 -14.76 35.97
C ASP A 40 5.82 -14.98 36.69
N THR A 41 5.15 -16.08 36.34
CA THR A 41 3.86 -16.46 36.95
C THR A 41 3.98 -17.27 38.23
N SER A 42 5.18 -17.68 38.65
CA SER A 42 5.42 -18.46 39.87
C SER A 42 5.68 -17.60 41.11
N GLY A 43 6.09 -16.34 40.91
CA GLY A 43 6.54 -15.42 41.95
C GLY A 43 7.97 -15.69 42.43
N GLN A 44 8.80 -16.36 41.62
CA GLN A 44 10.20 -16.64 41.94
C GLN A 44 11.14 -15.49 41.54
N SER A 45 10.79 -14.71 40.52
CA SER A 45 11.53 -13.52 40.12
C SER A 45 11.14 -12.30 40.96
N ALA A 46 11.83 -11.19 40.73
CA ALA A 46 11.50 -9.92 41.36
C ALA A 46 10.14 -9.37 40.88
N ASN A 47 9.75 -9.68 39.64
CA ASN A 47 8.55 -9.14 39.02
C ASN A 47 7.52 -10.27 38.81
N PHE A 48 6.60 -10.39 39.77
CA PHE A 48 5.53 -11.36 39.67
C PHE A 48 4.47 -10.88 38.68
N MET A 49 4.24 -11.63 37.58
CA MET A 49 3.27 -11.26 36.54
C MET A 49 1.86 -11.06 37.10
N GLY A 50 1.49 -11.73 38.19
CA GLY A 50 0.18 -11.53 38.82
C GLY A 50 -0.06 -10.13 39.36
N ASP A 51 0.99 -9.31 39.56
CA ASP A 51 0.87 -7.89 39.92
C ASP A 51 0.55 -7.00 38.70
N TYR A 52 0.77 -7.51 37.48
CA TYR A 52 0.55 -6.86 36.18
C TYR A 52 -0.68 -7.39 35.45
N PHE A 53 -1.49 -8.18 36.14
CA PHE A 53 -2.69 -8.80 35.61
C PHE A 53 -3.69 -7.74 35.11
N SER A 54 -4.05 -7.81 33.83
CA SER A 54 -5.02 -6.89 33.22
C SER A 54 -6.40 -7.53 33.08
N SER A 55 -6.48 -8.78 32.58
CA SER A 55 -7.75 -9.47 32.36
C SER A 55 -7.65 -11.01 32.40
N GLY A 56 -8.78 -11.71 32.60
CA GLY A 56 -8.88 -13.18 32.51
C GLY A 56 -8.88 -13.97 33.85
N PRO A 57 -8.82 -15.33 33.86
CA PRO A 57 -9.22 -16.27 32.84
C PRO A 57 -10.71 -16.09 32.54
N THR A 58 -10.99 -15.49 31.39
CA THR A 58 -12.38 -15.35 30.93
C THR A 58 -12.66 -16.56 30.06
N LYS A 59 -13.70 -17.32 30.38
CA LYS A 59 -14.12 -18.45 29.55
C LYS A 59 -14.73 -17.90 28.27
N THR A 60 -13.98 -17.89 27.18
CA THR A 60 -14.42 -17.42 25.86
C THR A 60 -15.11 -18.53 25.08
N GLY A 61 -16.19 -19.10 25.65
CA GLY A 61 -16.97 -20.17 25.03
C GLY A 61 -17.10 -21.43 25.89
N SER A 62 -17.15 -22.61 25.26
CA SER A 62 -17.33 -23.89 25.97
C SER A 62 -16.02 -24.55 26.44
N ALA A 63 -14.88 -24.20 25.83
CA ALA A 63 -13.61 -24.94 25.95
C ALA A 63 -12.31 -24.10 25.97
N SER A 64 -12.38 -22.76 26.01
CA SER A 64 -11.20 -21.86 26.02
C SER A 64 -11.16 -20.95 27.24
N SER A 65 -9.97 -20.38 27.50
CA SER A 65 -9.68 -19.44 28.58
C SER A 65 -8.58 -18.48 28.17
N GLU A 66 -8.83 -17.17 28.28
CA GLU A 66 -7.85 -16.11 27.97
C GLU A 66 -7.39 -15.39 29.24
N THR A 67 -6.09 -15.13 29.36
CA THR A 67 -5.45 -14.37 30.45
C THR A 67 -4.49 -13.34 29.87
N SER A 68 -4.58 -12.09 30.32
CA SER A 68 -3.78 -10.97 29.82
C SER A 68 -3.01 -10.29 30.96
N TRP A 69 -1.79 -9.86 30.66
CA TRP A 69 -0.93 -9.08 31.55
C TRP A 69 -0.38 -7.88 30.80
N ASN A 70 -0.38 -6.72 31.45
CA ASN A 70 0.25 -5.50 30.92
C ASN A 70 1.51 -5.26 31.75
N LEU A 71 2.64 -5.78 31.26
CA LEU A 71 3.96 -5.49 31.82
C LEU A 71 4.29 -4.00 31.57
N PRO A 72 5.30 -3.43 32.25
CA PRO A 72 5.65 -2.03 32.05
C PRO A 72 6.00 -1.69 30.60
N GLU A 73 6.67 -2.62 29.90
CA GLU A 73 7.14 -2.45 28.53
C GLU A 73 6.27 -3.15 27.47
N LEU A 74 5.57 -4.25 27.83
CA LEU A 74 4.90 -5.14 26.86
C LEU A 74 3.51 -5.58 27.32
N ALA A 75 2.63 -5.90 26.38
CA ALA A 75 1.44 -6.70 26.64
C ALA A 75 1.72 -8.19 26.41
N VAL A 76 1.18 -9.03 27.28
CA VAL A 76 1.27 -10.49 27.18
C VAL A 76 -0.12 -11.08 27.27
N ASP A 77 -0.59 -11.65 26.16
CA ASP A 77 -1.86 -12.35 26.06
C ASP A 77 -1.64 -13.84 25.97
N ARG A 78 -2.44 -14.61 26.70
CA ARG A 78 -2.42 -16.06 26.61
C ARG A 78 -3.80 -16.66 26.52
N GLU A 79 -3.98 -17.50 25.52
CA GLU A 79 -5.14 -18.37 25.35
C GLU A 79 -4.77 -19.82 25.66
N ILE A 80 -5.62 -20.50 26.43
CA ILE A 80 -5.57 -21.96 26.54
C ILE A 80 -6.92 -22.54 26.13
N SER A 81 -6.94 -23.40 25.11
CA SER A 81 -8.14 -24.05 24.58
C SER A 81 -7.98 -25.57 24.54
N LEU A 82 -9.09 -26.31 24.58
CA LEU A 82 -9.09 -27.74 24.27
C LEU A 82 -9.25 -27.93 22.76
N ASP A 83 -8.37 -28.74 22.18
CA ASP A 83 -8.30 -29.10 20.77
C ASP A 83 -8.17 -30.64 20.68
N GLY A 84 -9.31 -31.30 20.46
CA GLY A 84 -9.38 -32.75 20.46
C GLY A 84 -8.94 -33.41 21.77
N GLU A 85 -7.93 -34.28 21.66
CA GLU A 85 -7.32 -34.97 22.80
C GLU A 85 -6.17 -34.17 23.44
N ALA A 86 -5.94 -32.92 23.01
CA ALA A 86 -4.91 -32.03 23.54
C ALA A 86 -5.45 -30.68 24.04
N ALA A 87 -4.65 -30.01 24.86
CA ALA A 87 -4.82 -28.59 25.17
C ALA A 87 -3.81 -27.77 24.35
N ARG A 88 -4.29 -26.72 23.69
CA ARG A 88 -3.50 -25.73 22.95
C ARG A 88 -3.18 -24.57 23.88
N PHE A 89 -1.91 -24.21 23.96
CA PHE A 89 -1.40 -23.08 24.74
C PHE A 89 -0.80 -22.07 23.77
N THR A 90 -1.47 -20.92 23.59
CA THR A 90 -1.01 -19.83 22.72
C THR A 90 -0.63 -18.64 23.57
N VAL A 91 0.56 -18.09 23.38
CA VAL A 91 1.02 -16.87 24.03
C VAL A 91 1.43 -15.87 22.96
N THR A 92 0.89 -14.66 23.05
CA THR A 92 1.28 -13.51 22.23
C THR A 92 1.95 -12.48 23.12
N VAL A 93 3.11 -12.00 22.70
CA VAL A 93 3.81 -10.88 23.33
C VAL A 93 3.83 -9.73 22.34
N THR A 94 3.33 -8.57 22.75
CA THR A 94 3.21 -7.38 21.92
C THR A 94 4.02 -6.25 22.55
N ASN A 95 4.83 -5.59 21.74
CA ASN A 95 5.48 -4.35 22.13
C ASN A 95 4.51 -3.18 21.90
N ASP A 96 3.87 -2.73 22.97
CA ASP A 96 2.89 -1.64 22.96
C ASP A 96 3.52 -0.27 23.26
N ASP A 97 4.85 -0.18 23.39
CA ASP A 97 5.56 1.07 23.61
C ASP A 97 6.31 1.59 22.37
N ASP A 98 7.02 2.71 22.53
CA ASP A 98 7.72 3.42 21.46
C ASP A 98 9.22 3.06 21.36
N THR A 99 9.70 2.06 22.11
CA THR A 99 11.09 1.61 22.13
C THR A 99 11.24 0.14 21.76
N ALA A 100 12.33 -0.22 21.09
CA ALA A 100 12.60 -1.63 20.78
C ALA A 100 13.13 -2.36 22.03
N HIS A 101 12.63 -3.57 22.30
CA HIS A 101 12.97 -4.37 23.48
C HIS A 101 13.58 -5.72 23.12
N ASP A 102 14.55 -6.19 23.90
CA ASP A 102 15.04 -7.57 23.81
C ASP A 102 14.11 -8.49 24.59
N VAL A 103 13.37 -9.34 23.88
CA VAL A 103 12.27 -10.14 24.43
C VAL A 103 12.53 -11.62 24.24
N ASP A 104 12.44 -12.39 25.32
CA ASP A 104 12.46 -13.84 25.24
C ASP A 104 11.43 -14.47 26.17
N MET A 105 11.09 -15.73 25.91
CA MET A 105 10.06 -16.43 26.64
C MET A 105 10.45 -17.86 27.01
N ARG A 106 10.01 -18.30 28.18
CA ARG A 106 10.11 -19.67 28.67
C ARG A 106 8.76 -20.18 29.16
N TYR A 107 8.42 -21.42 28.81
CA TYR A 107 7.24 -22.13 29.31
C TYR A 107 7.65 -23.46 29.97
N LEU A 108 7.29 -23.64 31.25
CA LEU A 108 7.63 -24.80 32.09
C LEU A 108 6.38 -25.66 32.40
N PHE A 109 6.42 -26.92 31.98
CA PHE A 109 5.40 -27.95 32.20
C PHE A 109 5.87 -28.95 33.25
N ASP A 110 5.13 -29.06 34.35
CA ASP A 110 5.40 -30.01 35.43
C ASP A 110 4.75 -31.36 35.13
N TYR A 111 5.53 -32.30 34.59
CA TYR A 111 5.00 -33.54 34.04
C TYR A 111 4.66 -34.54 35.16
N GLN A 112 3.38 -34.90 35.24
CA GLN A 112 2.94 -36.09 35.95
C GLN A 112 1.92 -36.84 35.10
N VAL A 113 2.28 -38.03 34.61
CA VAL A 113 1.36 -38.88 33.82
C VAL A 113 0.80 -39.98 34.72
N ASP A 114 -0.50 -39.90 35.03
CA ASP A 114 -1.18 -40.71 36.04
C ASP A 114 -0.50 -40.62 37.43
N ASP A 115 0.11 -41.70 37.90
CA ASP A 115 0.82 -41.78 39.18
C ASP A 115 2.33 -41.60 39.06
N GLN A 116 2.83 -41.22 37.87
CA GLN A 116 4.25 -41.07 37.56
C GLN A 116 4.65 -39.60 37.39
N ASP A 117 5.21 -39.07 38.47
CA ASP A 117 5.68 -37.68 38.65
C ASP A 117 7.05 -37.42 38.01
N GLY A 118 7.83 -38.48 37.76
CA GLY A 118 9.11 -38.42 37.06
C GLY A 118 9.01 -39.06 35.69
N ALA A 119 7.96 -38.72 34.94
CA ALA A 119 7.60 -39.29 33.66
C ALA A 119 8.81 -39.40 32.71
N PRO A 120 9.17 -40.63 32.28
CA PRO A 120 10.14 -40.79 31.21
C PRO A 120 9.66 -40.11 29.92
N VAL A 121 10.58 -39.44 29.22
CA VAL A 121 10.28 -38.72 27.99
C VAL A 121 10.80 -39.51 26.79
N PHE A 122 9.97 -39.73 25.79
CA PHE A 122 10.33 -40.41 24.55
C PHE A 122 10.43 -39.39 23.41
N VAL A 123 11.60 -39.39 22.74
CA VAL A 123 11.88 -38.55 21.58
C VAL A 123 12.61 -39.36 20.52
N GLN A 124 12.12 -39.33 19.28
CA GLN A 124 12.76 -39.93 18.10
C GLN A 124 13.30 -41.37 18.33
N GLY A 125 12.52 -42.24 18.99
CA GLY A 125 12.91 -43.63 19.21
C GLY A 125 13.71 -43.91 20.48
N ASN A 126 14.01 -42.88 21.29
CA ASN A 126 14.81 -43.01 22.51
C ASN A 126 13.99 -42.58 23.74
N VAL A 127 14.14 -43.31 24.84
CA VAL A 127 13.58 -42.93 26.14
C VAL A 127 14.66 -42.24 26.98
N TYR A 128 14.31 -41.10 27.54
CA TYR A 128 15.13 -40.27 28.42
C TYR A 128 14.54 -40.26 29.82
N THR A 129 15.40 -40.50 30.80
CA THR A 129 15.10 -40.45 32.25
C THR A 129 16.06 -39.52 33.00
N ASN A 130 16.84 -38.74 32.25
CA ASN A 130 17.90 -37.88 32.71
C ASN A 130 17.82 -36.56 31.97
N GLU A 131 18.36 -35.52 32.58
CA GLU A 131 18.25 -34.20 32.00
C GLU A 131 18.93 -34.08 30.63
N ARG A 132 18.30 -33.33 29.74
CA ARG A 132 18.73 -33.24 28.35
C ARG A 132 18.23 -31.96 27.71
N ARG A 133 19.11 -31.28 26.97
CA ARG A 133 18.75 -30.23 26.02
C ARG A 133 18.68 -30.75 24.59
N PHE A 134 17.70 -30.24 23.86
CA PHE A 134 17.60 -30.32 22.41
C PHE A 134 17.59 -28.90 21.85
N GLU A 135 18.73 -28.47 21.32
CA GLU A 135 18.86 -27.21 20.58
C GLU A 135 18.14 -27.34 19.24
N SER A 136 17.36 -26.31 18.86
CA SER A 136 16.60 -26.23 17.61
C SER A 136 15.95 -27.58 17.25
N PRO A 137 14.99 -28.05 18.07
CA PRO A 137 14.54 -29.44 18.06
C PRO A 137 14.02 -29.86 16.68
N SER A 138 14.72 -30.80 16.04
CA SER A 138 14.31 -31.37 14.74
C SER A 138 13.06 -32.28 14.79
N PHE A 139 12.40 -32.38 15.95
CA PHE A 139 11.20 -33.18 16.15
C PHE A 139 10.03 -32.28 16.50
N THR A 140 8.88 -32.62 15.94
CA THR A 140 7.62 -31.92 16.20
C THR A 140 6.89 -32.49 17.41
N GLN A 141 7.30 -33.66 17.93
CA GLN A 141 6.60 -34.31 19.04
C GLN A 141 7.54 -34.99 20.03
N ASN A 142 7.20 -34.89 21.32
CA ASN A 142 7.72 -35.74 22.39
C ASN A 142 6.58 -36.39 23.18
N LEU A 143 6.85 -37.56 23.80
CA LEU A 143 5.86 -38.30 24.57
C LEU A 143 6.31 -38.43 26.03
N THR A 144 5.38 -38.36 26.98
CA THR A 144 5.61 -38.62 28.40
C THR A 144 4.88 -39.90 28.82
N TYR A 145 5.53 -40.79 29.55
CA TYR A 145 4.98 -42.12 29.87
C TYR A 145 4.64 -42.28 31.36
N ASP A 146 3.49 -42.91 31.66
CA ASP A 146 3.18 -43.34 33.03
C ASP A 146 4.10 -44.48 33.51
N ARG A 147 4.53 -45.35 32.58
CA ARG A 147 5.45 -46.46 32.87
C ARG A 147 6.23 -46.91 31.63
N ILE A 148 7.36 -47.56 31.89
CA ILE A 148 8.17 -48.25 30.87
C ILE A 148 8.21 -49.77 31.14
N PRO A 149 8.32 -50.61 30.11
CA PRO A 149 8.40 -50.27 28.68
C PRO A 149 7.05 -50.10 27.98
N ASP A 150 5.93 -50.41 28.66
CA ASP A 150 4.59 -50.51 28.06
C ASP A 150 3.64 -49.55 28.79
N PRO A 151 3.50 -48.30 28.32
CA PRO A 151 2.68 -47.27 28.98
C PRO A 151 1.17 -47.60 28.87
N ASN A 152 0.43 -47.33 29.95
CA ASN A 152 -1.04 -47.36 29.93
C ASN A 152 -1.62 -45.99 29.58
N LEU A 153 -0.91 -44.91 29.91
CA LEU A 153 -1.24 -43.54 29.58
C LEU A 153 0.01 -42.86 29.02
N VAL A 154 -0.18 -42.14 27.92
CA VAL A 154 0.88 -41.41 27.23
C VAL A 154 0.43 -39.96 27.14
N GLY A 155 1.23 -39.05 27.69
CA GLY A 155 1.12 -37.64 27.36
C GLY A 155 1.81 -37.38 26.03
N VAL A 156 1.21 -36.53 25.21
CA VAL A 156 1.67 -36.18 23.87
C VAL A 156 1.88 -34.68 23.83
N MET A 157 3.12 -34.24 23.63
CA MET A 157 3.46 -32.83 23.43
C MET A 157 3.83 -32.59 21.98
N THR A 158 3.13 -31.67 21.33
CA THR A 158 3.38 -31.26 19.94
C THR A 158 3.89 -29.82 19.94
N ASN A 159 5.10 -29.65 19.40
CA ASN A 159 5.88 -28.42 19.38
C ASN A 159 5.52 -27.57 18.14
N SER A 160 5.70 -26.25 18.22
CA SER A 160 5.52 -25.32 17.08
C SER A 160 6.61 -25.42 16.02
N GLY A 161 7.80 -25.93 16.39
CA GLY A 161 8.99 -25.87 15.53
C GLY A 161 9.68 -24.51 15.56
N GLN A 162 9.19 -23.55 16.35
CA GLN A 162 9.78 -22.23 16.55
C GLN A 162 10.66 -22.17 17.81
N GLU A 163 10.73 -23.25 18.60
CA GLU A 163 11.48 -23.28 19.84
C GLU A 163 13.00 -23.14 19.58
N THR A 164 13.67 -22.25 20.31
CA THR A 164 15.14 -22.15 20.30
C THR A 164 15.75 -23.42 20.88
N TYR A 165 15.23 -23.88 22.02
CA TYR A 165 15.59 -25.17 22.59
C TYR A 165 14.49 -25.74 23.51
N ILE A 166 14.55 -27.06 23.73
CA ILE A 166 13.71 -27.77 24.70
C ILE A 166 14.58 -28.52 25.69
N ASP A 167 14.31 -28.33 26.99
CA ASP A 167 14.95 -29.09 28.07
C ASP A 167 13.97 -30.05 28.74
N PHE A 168 14.38 -31.30 28.89
CA PHE A 168 13.74 -32.23 29.83
C PHE A 168 14.59 -32.32 31.07
N VAL A 169 14.01 -32.08 32.25
CA VAL A 169 14.76 -31.74 33.47
C VAL A 169 14.14 -32.35 34.73
N TYR A 170 14.89 -32.36 35.83
CA TYR A 170 14.32 -32.55 37.16
C TYR A 170 13.66 -31.23 37.60
N TRP A 171 12.36 -31.26 37.90
CA TRP A 171 11.51 -30.08 38.09
C TRP A 171 12.11 -29.07 39.08
N VAL A 172 12.60 -29.53 40.23
CA VAL A 172 13.16 -28.66 41.29
C VAL A 172 14.32 -27.80 40.78
N ASN A 173 15.17 -28.33 39.88
CA ASN A 173 16.29 -27.57 39.34
C ASN A 173 15.79 -26.44 38.45
N ALA A 174 14.82 -26.75 37.58
CA ALA A 174 14.23 -25.81 36.64
C ALA A 174 13.34 -24.76 37.32
N PHE A 175 12.67 -25.12 38.42
CA PHE A 175 11.84 -24.21 39.21
C PHE A 175 12.66 -23.13 39.94
N ASN A 176 13.84 -23.48 40.44
CA ASN A 176 14.69 -22.53 41.18
C ASN A 176 15.48 -21.56 40.28
N GLU A 177 15.45 -21.76 38.97
CA GLU A 177 16.13 -20.92 37.98
C GLU A 177 15.06 -20.40 37.01
N PRO A 178 14.47 -19.20 37.25
CA PRO A 178 13.24 -18.76 36.56
C PRO A 178 13.38 -18.58 35.05
N TYR A 179 14.60 -18.48 34.50
CA TYR A 179 14.80 -18.44 33.05
C TYR A 179 15.93 -19.38 32.57
N GLY A 180 17.19 -19.08 32.91
CA GLY A 180 18.35 -19.80 32.37
C GLY A 180 18.85 -20.93 33.28
N TYR A 181 18.73 -22.18 32.82
CA TYR A 181 19.30 -23.37 33.45
C TYR A 181 20.08 -24.19 32.40
N THR A 182 21.14 -24.89 32.80
CA THR A 182 21.86 -25.82 31.92
C THR A 182 21.65 -27.25 32.40
N PRO A 183 20.94 -28.11 31.65
CA PRO A 183 20.71 -29.50 32.01
C PRO A 183 22.01 -30.30 32.27
N ASP A 184 22.02 -31.09 33.34
CA ASP A 184 23.09 -32.05 33.65
C ASP A 184 22.63 -33.48 33.33
N PRO A 185 23.15 -34.12 32.26
CA PRO A 185 22.75 -35.48 31.88
C PRO A 185 23.03 -36.57 32.93
N SER A 186 23.74 -36.25 34.01
CA SER A 186 23.93 -37.16 35.16
C SER A 186 22.81 -37.09 36.20
N VAL A 187 21.95 -36.07 36.15
CA VAL A 187 20.78 -35.93 37.01
C VAL A 187 19.63 -36.77 36.43
N GLU A 188 19.03 -37.63 37.25
CA GLU A 188 17.87 -38.45 36.91
C GLU A 188 16.57 -37.71 37.27
N PHE A 189 15.51 -37.89 36.49
CA PHE A 189 14.18 -37.34 36.81
C PHE A 189 13.57 -37.99 38.06
N HIS A 190 13.95 -39.24 38.32
CA HIS A 190 13.43 -40.04 39.41
C HIS A 190 14.43 -41.06 39.92
N GLU A 191 14.33 -41.41 41.21
CA GLU A 191 15.00 -42.57 41.78
C GLU A 191 14.36 -43.86 41.24
N PRO A 192 15.14 -44.89 40.88
CA PRO A 192 14.59 -46.13 40.34
C PRO A 192 13.52 -46.79 41.23
N GLY A 193 12.29 -46.88 40.73
CA GLY A 193 11.15 -47.50 41.42
C GLY A 193 10.30 -46.53 42.26
N SER A 194 10.66 -45.25 42.28
CA SER A 194 9.82 -44.16 42.80
C SER A 194 8.98 -43.58 41.66
N THR A 195 7.75 -43.17 41.97
CA THR A 195 6.85 -42.51 41.02
C THR A 195 6.26 -41.22 41.59
N SER A 196 6.65 -40.82 42.80
CA SER A 196 6.07 -39.69 43.51
C SER A 196 7.13 -38.77 44.09
N TYR A 197 6.81 -37.47 44.13
CA TYR A 197 7.57 -36.44 44.82
C TYR A 197 7.98 -36.83 46.25
N PRO A 198 9.20 -36.47 46.72
CA PRO A 198 10.24 -35.71 46.01
C PRO A 198 11.21 -36.60 45.21
N ALA A 199 11.05 -37.92 45.26
CA ALA A 199 11.99 -38.86 44.66
C ALA A 199 11.77 -39.04 43.15
N SER A 200 10.85 -38.30 42.55
CA SER A 200 10.40 -38.41 41.16
C SER A 200 9.70 -37.11 40.82
N ASP A 201 10.24 -36.31 39.88
CA ASP A 201 9.75 -34.95 39.62
C ASP A 201 10.32 -34.42 38.28
N SER A 202 9.66 -34.72 37.16
CA SER A 202 10.13 -34.39 35.79
C SER A 202 9.43 -33.17 35.22
N ALA A 203 10.12 -32.42 34.37
CA ALA A 203 9.52 -31.29 33.68
C ALA A 203 10.01 -31.14 32.23
N GLY A 204 9.18 -30.49 31.42
CA GLY A 204 9.54 -30.00 30.10
C GLY A 204 9.63 -28.47 30.10
N VAL A 205 10.71 -27.92 29.58
CA VAL A 205 10.94 -26.49 29.42
C VAL A 205 11.10 -26.17 27.96
N LEU A 206 10.21 -25.33 27.43
CA LEU A 206 10.31 -24.78 26.08
C LEU A 206 10.81 -23.34 26.19
N THR A 207 11.76 -22.95 25.34
CA THR A 207 12.32 -21.59 25.32
C THR A 207 12.34 -21.04 23.91
N TRP A 208 11.93 -19.79 23.78
CA TRP A 208 12.01 -18.97 22.58
C TRP A 208 12.86 -17.75 22.90
N GLU A 209 13.93 -17.57 22.15
CA GLU A 209 14.75 -16.37 22.18
C GLU A 209 14.36 -15.50 20.98
N PHE A 210 13.43 -14.55 21.16
CA PHE A 210 12.91 -13.75 20.03
C PHE A 210 13.92 -12.67 19.61
N GLY A 211 14.76 -12.22 20.54
CA GLY A 211 15.65 -11.10 20.31
C GLY A 211 14.89 -9.78 20.33
N GLN A 212 15.28 -8.85 19.47
CA GLN A 212 14.66 -7.53 19.41
C GLN A 212 13.22 -7.60 18.86
N LEU A 213 12.31 -6.93 19.58
CA LEU A 213 10.92 -6.70 19.22
C LEU A 213 10.70 -5.18 19.08
N ASP A 214 10.42 -4.72 17.87
CA ASP A 214 10.27 -3.30 17.55
C ASP A 214 8.91 -2.72 18.02
N PRO A 215 8.76 -1.38 18.13
CA PRO A 215 7.48 -0.75 18.51
C PRO A 215 6.31 -1.20 17.63
N GLY A 216 5.23 -1.67 18.28
CA GLY A 216 4.04 -2.23 17.62
C GLY A 216 4.20 -3.65 17.07
N GLU A 217 5.37 -4.28 17.24
CA GLU A 217 5.62 -5.64 16.79
C GLU A 217 5.11 -6.68 17.80
N GLU A 218 4.63 -7.82 17.30
CA GLU A 218 4.19 -8.95 18.13
C GLU A 218 4.90 -10.26 17.76
N ARG A 219 4.96 -11.17 18.74
CA ARG A 219 5.40 -12.56 18.57
C ARG A 219 4.41 -13.51 19.23
N THR A 220 3.98 -14.51 18.48
CA THR A 220 3.06 -15.55 18.96
C THR A 220 3.72 -16.92 18.95
N VAL A 221 3.58 -17.67 20.03
CA VAL A 221 4.03 -19.06 20.15
C VAL A 221 2.88 -19.97 20.56
N THR A 222 2.89 -21.20 20.04
CA THR A 222 1.86 -22.21 20.32
C THR A 222 2.47 -23.55 20.66
N VAL A 223 1.98 -24.20 21.71
CA VAL A 223 2.35 -25.58 22.06
C VAL A 223 1.10 -26.38 22.41
N PHE A 224 1.10 -27.68 22.13
CA PHE A 224 0.00 -28.58 22.47
C PHE A 224 0.46 -29.63 23.47
N TYR A 225 -0.40 -29.97 24.43
CA TYR A 225 -0.15 -31.10 25.34
C TYR A 225 -1.44 -31.84 25.71
N GLY A 226 -1.44 -33.16 25.53
CA GLY A 226 -2.65 -34.00 25.56
C GLY A 226 -2.40 -35.48 25.76
N ILE A 227 -3.42 -36.31 25.47
CA ILE A 227 -3.30 -37.78 25.35
C ILE A 227 -3.25 -38.26 23.89
N GLY A 228 -3.43 -37.35 22.95
CA GLY A 228 -3.36 -37.58 21.52
C GLY A 228 -2.75 -36.37 20.83
N GLU A 229 -2.63 -36.47 19.52
CA GLU A 229 -2.40 -35.28 18.70
C GLU A 229 -3.57 -34.30 18.90
N PRO A 230 -3.36 -32.99 18.74
CA PRO A 230 -4.49 -32.07 18.54
C PRO A 230 -5.42 -32.63 17.44
N GLU A 231 -6.73 -32.35 17.54
CA GLU A 231 -7.68 -32.62 16.45
C GLU A 231 -7.43 -31.60 15.34
N GLN A 232 -6.20 -31.56 14.80
CA GLN A 232 -5.84 -30.65 13.72
C GLN A 232 -6.75 -30.93 12.54
N THR A 233 -7.79 -30.12 12.47
CA THR A 233 -8.23 -29.49 11.25
C THR A 233 -7.60 -28.11 11.32
N ARG A 234 -7.10 -27.60 10.21
CA ARG A 234 -6.68 -26.19 10.07
C ARG A 234 -7.80 -25.20 10.48
N ILE A 235 -9.01 -25.68 10.78
CA ILE A 235 -10.15 -24.88 11.23
C ILE A 235 -9.87 -24.25 12.61
N ASP A 236 -9.08 -24.90 13.46
CA ASP A 236 -8.71 -24.34 14.76
C ASP A 236 -7.63 -23.25 14.62
N ASP A 237 -6.74 -23.37 13.62
CA ASP A 237 -5.81 -22.30 13.23
C ASP A 237 -6.56 -21.11 12.64
N LEU A 238 -7.58 -21.37 11.82
CA LEU A 238 -8.48 -20.34 11.30
C LEU A 238 -9.25 -19.64 12.43
N ASP A 239 -9.72 -20.38 13.44
CA ASP A 239 -10.37 -19.80 14.62
C ASP A 239 -9.44 -18.84 15.36
N SER A 240 -8.16 -19.20 15.51
CA SER A 240 -7.14 -18.33 16.10
C SER A 240 -6.82 -17.11 15.23
N ALA A 241 -6.73 -17.27 13.90
CA ALA A 241 -6.54 -16.17 12.97
C ALA A 241 -7.70 -15.16 13.05
N LEU A 242 -8.94 -15.64 13.12
CA LEU A 242 -10.14 -14.80 13.27
C LEU A 242 -10.18 -14.05 14.60
N GLN A 243 -9.72 -14.67 15.68
CA GLN A 243 -9.56 -13.97 16.95
C GLN A 243 -8.43 -12.93 16.90
N GLY A 244 -7.38 -13.15 16.09
CA GLY A 244 -6.35 -12.15 15.77
C GLY A 244 -6.95 -10.94 15.04
N PHE A 245 -7.72 -11.19 13.98
CA PHE A 245 -8.44 -10.16 13.23
C PHE A 245 -9.36 -9.32 14.13
N ARG A 246 -10.18 -9.96 14.98
CA ARG A 246 -11.04 -9.26 15.94
C ARG A 246 -10.24 -8.30 16.81
N ARG A 247 -9.12 -8.77 17.38
CA ARG A 247 -8.25 -7.98 18.25
C ARG A 247 -7.66 -6.78 17.50
N ALA A 248 -7.16 -6.98 16.28
CA ALA A 248 -6.64 -5.91 15.45
C ALA A 248 -7.68 -4.81 15.18
N VAL A 249 -8.92 -5.19 14.82
CA VAL A 249 -10.01 -4.22 14.61
C VAL A 249 -10.35 -3.46 15.91
N THR A 250 -10.48 -4.16 17.04
CA THR A 250 -10.79 -3.49 18.31
C THR A 250 -9.67 -2.58 18.80
N ASN A 251 -8.41 -2.94 18.52
CA ASN A 251 -7.24 -2.14 18.86
C ASN A 251 -7.15 -0.89 17.97
N LEU A 252 -7.42 -1.02 16.67
CA LEU A 252 -7.49 0.13 15.76
C LEU A 252 -8.56 1.14 16.20
N LEU A 253 -9.77 0.66 16.56
CA LEU A 253 -10.86 1.53 17.04
C LEU A 253 -10.47 2.23 18.35
N SER A 254 -9.88 1.49 19.29
CA SER A 254 -9.49 2.05 20.58
C SER A 254 -8.34 3.04 20.46
N SER A 255 -7.30 2.69 19.71
CA SER A 255 -6.11 3.52 19.48
C SER A 255 -6.47 4.83 18.78
N ASN A 256 -7.40 4.82 17.81
CA ASN A 256 -7.88 6.05 17.18
C ASN A 256 -8.52 7.02 18.19
N VAL A 257 -9.38 6.50 19.06
CA VAL A 257 -10.07 7.32 20.06
C VAL A 257 -9.08 7.85 21.11
N GLU A 258 -8.19 6.99 21.61
CA GLU A 258 -7.19 7.32 22.62
C GLU A 258 -6.20 8.38 22.11
N THR A 259 -5.69 8.20 20.89
CA THR A 259 -4.68 9.11 20.34
C THR A 259 -5.28 10.48 19.99
N ARG A 260 -6.54 10.53 19.51
CA ARG A 260 -7.26 11.81 19.32
C ARG A 260 -7.56 12.49 20.65
N ALA A 261 -7.99 11.74 21.66
CA ALA A 261 -8.20 12.28 23.01
C ALA A 261 -6.90 12.88 23.56
N GLN A 262 -5.76 12.21 23.34
CA GLN A 262 -4.45 12.69 23.74
C GLN A 262 -4.08 14.00 23.02
N ALA A 263 -4.19 14.05 21.69
CA ALA A 263 -3.87 15.26 20.93
C ALA A 263 -4.73 16.46 21.35
N HIS A 264 -6.03 16.27 21.53
CA HIS A 264 -6.91 17.33 22.05
C HIS A 264 -6.55 17.73 23.48
N ALA A 265 -6.19 16.78 24.35
CA ALA A 265 -5.84 17.05 25.73
C ALA A 265 -4.55 17.86 25.85
N GLU A 266 -3.53 17.53 25.06
CA GLU A 266 -2.26 18.26 25.02
C GLU A 266 -2.44 19.67 24.48
N LEU A 267 -3.17 19.83 23.37
CA LEU A 267 -3.47 21.14 22.81
C LEU A 267 -4.29 21.99 23.76
N TYR A 268 -5.27 21.40 24.47
CA TYR A 268 -6.08 22.12 25.44
C TYR A 268 -5.26 22.49 26.69
N ALA A 269 -4.38 21.62 27.16
CA ALA A 269 -3.48 21.94 28.28
C ALA A 269 -2.48 23.06 27.93
N GLU A 270 -1.98 23.08 26.70
CA GLU A 270 -0.98 24.06 26.26
C GLU A 270 -1.60 25.42 25.87
N LEU A 271 -2.68 25.40 25.07
CA LEU A 271 -3.28 26.60 24.47
C LEU A 271 -4.49 27.12 25.27
N GLY A 272 -5.02 26.32 26.20
CA GLY A 272 -6.12 26.69 27.07
C GLY A 272 -7.43 26.95 26.33
N GLU A 273 -8.26 27.81 26.94
CA GLU A 273 -9.59 28.17 26.45
C GLU A 273 -9.59 28.76 25.03
N GLU A 274 -8.48 29.34 24.56
CA GLU A 274 -8.39 29.87 23.19
C GLU A 274 -8.51 28.76 22.14
N TYR A 275 -7.95 27.58 22.41
CA TYR A 275 -8.08 26.43 21.53
C TYR A 275 -9.51 25.87 21.50
N ALA A 276 -10.12 25.71 22.69
CA ALA A 276 -11.50 25.27 22.82
C ALA A 276 -12.46 26.25 22.14
N ASP A 277 -12.33 27.56 22.41
CA ASP A 277 -13.15 28.60 21.80
C ASP A 277 -13.00 28.60 20.28
N ASN A 278 -11.80 28.42 19.73
CA ASN A 278 -11.59 28.39 18.29
C ASN A 278 -12.30 27.19 17.63
N LEU A 279 -12.21 26.00 18.23
CA LEU A 279 -12.84 24.80 17.71
C LEU A 279 -14.37 24.85 17.85
N VAL A 280 -14.87 25.29 19.00
CA VAL A 280 -16.31 25.47 19.26
C VAL A 280 -16.89 26.55 18.35
N ASN A 281 -16.22 27.69 18.18
CA ASN A 281 -16.70 28.77 17.31
C ASN A 281 -16.66 28.39 15.83
N TYR A 282 -15.73 27.53 15.40
CA TYR A 282 -15.71 26.99 14.04
C TYR A 282 -17.04 26.27 13.74
N PHE A 283 -17.40 25.27 14.55
CA PHE A 283 -18.68 24.55 14.38
C PHE A 283 -19.92 25.39 14.72
N GLY A 284 -19.77 26.40 15.59
CA GLY A 284 -20.84 27.31 15.99
C GLY A 284 -21.21 28.36 14.93
N ASN A 285 -20.25 28.86 14.16
CA ASN A 285 -20.50 29.79 13.06
C ASN A 285 -21.20 29.11 11.86
N ASP A 286 -20.96 27.80 11.68
CA ASP A 286 -21.58 26.97 10.65
C ASP A 286 -22.86 26.25 11.11
N ALA A 287 -23.34 26.51 12.33
CA ALA A 287 -24.62 26.00 12.83
C ALA A 287 -25.87 26.47 12.04
N GLY A 288 -25.68 27.34 11.03
CA GLY A 288 -26.68 27.66 10.01
C GLY A 288 -26.81 26.61 8.90
N ILE A 289 -25.86 25.69 8.79
CA ILE A 289 -25.84 24.54 7.89
C ILE A 289 -26.53 23.37 8.61
N SER A 290 -27.57 22.81 8.01
CA SER A 290 -28.33 21.70 8.58
C SER A 290 -27.44 20.46 8.72
N GLY A 291 -27.14 20.04 9.96
CA GLY A 291 -26.42 18.78 10.26
C GLY A 291 -25.18 18.93 11.13
N ILE A 292 -24.62 20.13 11.28
CA ILE A 292 -23.33 20.37 11.98
C ILE A 292 -23.53 20.84 13.43
N GLY A 293 -24.72 21.30 13.78
CA GLY A 293 -25.08 21.71 15.15
C GLY A 293 -24.75 20.71 16.28
N PRO A 294 -24.89 19.38 16.09
CA PRO A 294 -24.49 18.40 17.09
C PRO A 294 -22.99 18.41 17.43
N LEU A 295 -22.12 18.77 16.48
CA LEU A 295 -20.67 18.87 16.71
C LEU A 295 -20.32 20.09 17.58
N TYR A 296 -21.00 21.21 17.37
CA TYR A 296 -20.88 22.38 18.25
C TYR A 296 -21.24 22.01 19.70
N GLU A 297 -22.41 21.39 19.91
CA GLU A 297 -22.87 21.01 21.25
C GLU A 297 -21.92 19.97 21.89
N PHE A 298 -21.38 19.05 21.09
CA PHE A 298 -20.42 18.05 21.53
C PHE A 298 -19.11 18.67 22.02
N PHE A 299 -18.45 19.53 21.23
CA PHE A 299 -17.19 20.13 21.64
C PHE A 299 -17.35 21.11 22.80
N ASP A 300 -18.42 21.90 22.82
CA ASP A 300 -18.72 22.81 23.94
C ASP A 300 -18.86 22.02 25.26
N GLU A 301 -19.55 20.87 25.23
CA GLU A 301 -19.70 20.02 26.40
C GLU A 301 -18.40 19.29 26.78
N MET A 302 -17.66 18.78 25.79
CA MET A 302 -16.38 18.07 25.99
C MET A 302 -15.32 18.96 26.62
N PHE A 303 -15.06 20.15 26.06
CA PHE A 303 -14.08 21.09 26.62
C PHE A 303 -14.55 21.65 27.96
N GLY A 304 -15.85 21.90 28.12
CA GLY A 304 -16.43 22.35 29.40
C GLY A 304 -16.35 21.32 30.54
N ALA A 305 -16.02 20.06 30.24
CA ALA A 305 -15.87 18.99 31.21
C ALA A 305 -14.45 18.85 31.80
N ALA A 306 -13.46 19.54 31.24
CA ALA A 306 -12.07 19.51 31.68
C ALA A 306 -11.53 20.93 31.89
N SER A 307 -10.54 21.09 32.79
CA SER A 307 -9.79 22.35 32.93
C SER A 307 -8.44 22.23 32.22
N PRO A 308 -7.98 23.27 31.50
CA PRO A 308 -6.66 23.25 30.86
C PRO A 308 -5.51 23.20 31.89
N ASP A 309 -5.78 23.54 33.16
CA ASP A 309 -4.84 23.40 34.27
C ASP A 309 -4.75 21.96 34.85
N ASP A 310 -5.60 21.02 34.41
CA ASP A 310 -5.58 19.63 34.88
C ASP A 310 -4.40 18.84 34.26
N PRO A 311 -3.96 17.73 34.88
CA PRO A 311 -2.96 16.86 34.25
C PRO A 311 -3.45 16.37 32.87
N VAL A 312 -2.58 16.38 31.85
CA VAL A 312 -2.91 15.94 30.48
C VAL A 312 -3.58 14.57 30.46
N SER A 313 -3.12 13.62 31.27
CA SER A 313 -3.73 12.28 31.39
C SER A 313 -5.18 12.31 31.92
N GLU A 314 -5.54 13.28 32.76
CA GLU A 314 -6.90 13.47 33.28
C GLU A 314 -7.82 14.13 32.24
N ILE A 315 -7.29 15.11 31.48
CA ILE A 315 -7.98 15.72 30.35
C ILE A 315 -8.21 14.67 29.24
N GLN A 316 -7.18 13.89 28.90
CA GLN A 316 -7.25 12.80 27.93
C GLN A 316 -8.32 11.79 28.30
N SER A 317 -8.31 11.26 29.53
CA SER A 317 -9.32 10.30 29.99
C SER A 317 -10.74 10.89 29.91
N THR A 318 -10.88 12.18 30.21
CA THR A 318 -12.16 12.89 30.07
C THR A 318 -12.59 12.93 28.60
N PHE A 319 -11.73 13.40 27.70
CA PHE A 319 -12.04 13.53 26.27
C PHE A 319 -12.30 12.18 25.61
N GLU A 320 -11.55 11.14 25.98
CA GLU A 320 -11.77 9.77 25.53
C GLU A 320 -13.19 9.30 25.88
N SER A 321 -13.64 9.53 27.13
CA SER A 321 -14.99 9.17 27.54
C SER A 321 -16.09 9.92 26.78
N TYR A 322 -15.83 11.18 26.39
CA TYR A 322 -16.75 11.96 25.56
C TYR A 322 -16.81 11.44 24.12
N LEU A 323 -15.67 11.19 23.50
CA LEU A 323 -15.57 10.60 22.16
C LEU A 323 -16.26 9.24 22.10
N ARG A 324 -16.07 8.39 23.12
CA ARG A 324 -16.73 7.08 23.23
C ARG A 324 -18.24 7.17 23.48
N GLY A 325 -18.75 8.33 23.92
CA GLY A 325 -20.13 8.48 24.38
C GLY A 325 -20.41 7.79 25.71
N THR A 326 -19.40 7.64 26.56
CA THR A 326 -19.47 6.99 27.88
C THR A 326 -19.33 7.97 29.03
N ALA A 327 -19.11 9.26 28.75
CA ALA A 327 -18.94 10.30 29.75
C ALA A 327 -20.20 10.49 30.61
N SER A 328 -20.00 10.55 31.93
CA SER A 328 -21.11 10.69 32.88
C SER A 328 -21.74 12.08 32.79
N GLY A 329 -22.97 12.15 32.29
CA GLY A 329 -23.74 13.39 32.21
C GLY A 329 -23.65 14.10 30.86
N GLN A 330 -22.97 13.48 29.89
CA GLN A 330 -22.94 13.90 28.49
C GLN A 330 -24.36 13.96 27.91
N SER A 331 -24.66 15.06 27.24
CA SER A 331 -25.96 15.36 26.63
C SER A 331 -25.87 15.52 25.12
N ALA A 332 -24.70 15.90 24.60
CA ALA A 332 -24.32 15.89 23.21
C ALA A 332 -23.35 14.73 22.94
N GLU A 333 -23.86 13.69 22.30
CA GLU A 333 -23.09 12.49 21.97
C GLU A 333 -22.77 12.47 20.47
N LEU A 334 -21.54 12.11 20.12
CA LEU A 334 -21.22 11.70 18.76
C LEU A 334 -21.95 10.39 18.47
N ARG A 335 -22.88 10.43 17.52
CA ARG A 335 -23.67 9.27 17.11
C ARG A 335 -23.50 9.02 15.63
N ILE A 336 -23.02 7.83 15.30
CA ILE A 336 -22.92 7.34 13.93
C ILE A 336 -24.05 6.32 13.72
N ASN A 337 -24.90 6.54 12.72
CA ASN A 337 -26.11 5.72 12.50
C ASN A 337 -26.97 5.56 13.78
N GLY A 338 -26.99 6.60 14.62
CA GLY A 338 -27.73 6.61 15.88
C GLY A 338 -27.08 5.86 17.04
N ARG A 339 -25.84 5.38 16.93
CA ARG A 339 -25.08 4.70 18.00
C ARG A 339 -23.82 5.48 18.39
N THR A 340 -23.44 5.45 19.67
CA THR A 340 -22.13 5.97 20.11
C THR A 340 -20.99 5.06 19.66
N ILE A 341 -19.75 5.55 19.71
CA ILE A 341 -18.56 4.72 19.38
C ILE A 341 -18.48 3.48 20.28
N ALA A 342 -18.74 3.60 21.59
CA ALA A 342 -18.76 2.44 22.50
C ALA A 342 -19.89 1.45 22.18
N GLU A 343 -21.06 1.93 21.73
CA GLU A 343 -22.16 1.08 21.27
C GLU A 343 -21.81 0.35 19.97
N LEU A 344 -21.02 0.97 19.09
CA LEU A 344 -20.53 0.38 17.84
C LEU A 344 -19.48 -0.69 18.09
N GLU A 345 -18.48 -0.42 18.93
CA GLU A 345 -17.46 -1.41 19.34
C GLU A 345 -18.12 -2.64 19.97
N SER A 346 -19.08 -2.42 20.88
CA SER A 346 -19.81 -3.50 21.54
C SER A 346 -20.66 -4.31 20.55
N ALA A 347 -21.26 -3.64 19.56
CA ALA A 347 -22.06 -4.29 18.53
C ALA A 347 -21.20 -5.13 17.58
N PHE A 348 -20.04 -4.59 17.17
CA PHE A 348 -19.05 -5.31 16.35
C PHE A 348 -18.61 -6.60 17.04
N VAL A 349 -18.11 -6.51 18.27
CA VAL A 349 -17.62 -7.68 19.01
C VAL A 349 -18.72 -8.72 19.14
N SER A 350 -19.93 -8.31 19.51
CA SER A 350 -21.05 -9.24 19.67
C SER A 350 -21.44 -9.93 18.37
N ASP A 351 -21.46 -9.20 17.26
CA ASP A 351 -21.85 -9.74 15.96
C ASP A 351 -20.75 -10.64 15.37
N PHE A 352 -19.49 -10.19 15.45
CA PHE A 352 -18.32 -10.95 15.04
C PHE A 352 -18.26 -12.31 15.75
N GLU A 353 -18.38 -12.33 17.08
CA GLU A 353 -18.33 -13.59 17.85
C GLU A 353 -19.47 -14.55 17.48
N THR A 354 -20.65 -14.01 17.17
CA THR A 354 -21.78 -14.83 16.72
C THR A 354 -21.47 -15.47 15.36
N ARG A 355 -21.01 -14.66 14.41
CA ARG A 355 -20.69 -15.12 13.04
C ARG A 355 -19.50 -16.07 13.02
N ARG A 356 -18.47 -15.82 13.83
CA ARG A 356 -17.31 -16.68 14.04
C ARG A 356 -17.74 -18.05 14.53
N ALA A 357 -18.52 -18.10 15.60
CA ALA A 357 -19.01 -19.36 16.15
C ALA A 357 -19.81 -20.17 15.12
N ASP A 358 -20.66 -19.50 14.33
CA ASP A 358 -21.45 -20.14 13.27
C ASP A 358 -20.57 -20.70 12.14
N ALA A 359 -19.56 -19.94 11.69
CA ALA A 359 -18.64 -20.38 10.64
C ALA A 359 -17.73 -21.52 11.07
N ILE A 360 -17.12 -21.44 12.25
CA ILE A 360 -16.30 -22.54 12.79
C ILE A 360 -17.15 -23.79 12.98
N SER A 361 -18.38 -23.65 13.48
CA SER A 361 -19.32 -24.79 13.56
C SER A 361 -19.65 -25.38 12.19
N THR A 362 -19.77 -24.55 11.16
CA THR A 362 -20.08 -24.98 9.78
C THR A 362 -18.89 -25.72 9.18
N LEU A 363 -17.69 -25.14 9.20
CA LEU A 363 -16.47 -25.75 8.70
C LEU A 363 -16.19 -27.09 9.38
N ARG A 364 -16.36 -27.18 10.70
CA ARG A 364 -16.20 -28.46 11.43
C ARG A 364 -17.23 -29.51 10.98
N SER A 365 -18.43 -29.10 10.58
CA SER A 365 -19.46 -30.02 10.10
C SER A 365 -19.23 -30.47 8.65
N GLU A 366 -18.68 -29.60 7.82
CA GLU A 366 -18.44 -29.86 6.40
C GLU A 366 -17.09 -30.54 6.15
N ASN A 367 -16.14 -30.35 7.06
CA ASN A 367 -14.79 -30.91 7.03
C ASN A 367 -14.10 -30.71 5.66
N PRO A 368 -13.91 -29.45 5.24
CA PRO A 368 -13.27 -29.13 3.97
C PRO A 368 -11.81 -29.61 3.91
N PRO A 369 -11.24 -29.73 2.70
CA PRO A 369 -9.81 -30.00 2.51
C PRO A 369 -8.91 -29.01 3.27
N GLU A 370 -7.75 -29.47 3.74
CA GLU A 370 -6.82 -28.66 4.52
C GLU A 370 -6.27 -27.46 3.74
N ASP A 371 -6.01 -27.60 2.44
CA ASP A 371 -5.59 -26.49 1.57
C ASP A 371 -6.59 -25.32 1.59
N VAL A 372 -7.89 -25.60 1.44
CA VAL A 372 -8.96 -24.58 1.48
C VAL A 372 -9.00 -23.83 2.82
N VAL A 373 -8.85 -24.54 3.93
CA VAL A 373 -8.80 -23.89 5.25
C VAL A 373 -7.51 -23.10 5.43
N GLY A 374 -6.47 -23.48 4.70
CA GLY A 374 -5.24 -22.72 4.62
C GLY A 374 -5.36 -21.39 3.95
N ASP A 375 -5.95 -21.37 2.77
CA ASP A 375 -6.17 -20.15 2.02
C ASP A 375 -7.01 -19.16 2.84
N LEU A 376 -7.99 -19.67 3.61
CA LEU A 376 -8.75 -18.87 4.58
C LEU A 376 -7.89 -18.29 5.71
N ILE A 377 -6.95 -19.04 6.27
CA ILE A 377 -6.03 -18.54 7.31
C ILE A 377 -5.14 -17.45 6.74
N ASP A 378 -4.56 -17.69 5.57
CA ASP A 378 -3.64 -16.76 4.92
C ASP A 378 -4.34 -15.44 4.61
N LEU A 379 -5.58 -15.51 4.09
CA LEU A 379 -6.42 -14.34 3.85
C LEU A 379 -6.77 -13.57 5.13
N VAL A 380 -7.18 -14.27 6.21
CA VAL A 380 -7.48 -13.62 7.50
C VAL A 380 -6.24 -12.94 8.08
N ASN A 381 -5.07 -13.57 8.00
CA ASN A 381 -3.82 -13.00 8.47
C ASN A 381 -3.41 -11.78 7.64
N GLU A 382 -3.53 -11.84 6.31
CA GLU A 382 -3.25 -10.68 5.45
C GLU A 382 -4.12 -9.47 5.82
N LYS A 383 -5.43 -9.67 6.03
CA LYS A 383 -6.32 -8.58 6.47
C LYS A 383 -5.94 -8.06 7.86
N THR A 384 -5.57 -8.96 8.77
CA THR A 384 -5.11 -8.60 10.12
C THR A 384 -3.86 -7.73 10.07
N ASP A 385 -2.90 -8.07 9.21
CA ASP A 385 -1.64 -7.34 9.07
C ASP A 385 -1.84 -5.96 8.40
N ARG A 386 -2.76 -5.85 7.42
CA ARG A 386 -3.17 -4.56 6.86
C ARG A 386 -3.77 -3.63 7.92
N ILE A 387 -4.65 -4.15 8.78
CA ILE A 387 -5.25 -3.38 9.89
C ILE A 387 -4.20 -2.92 10.88
N ARG A 388 -3.25 -3.79 11.24
CA ARG A 388 -2.14 -3.46 12.14
C ARG A 388 -1.23 -2.39 11.53
N SER A 389 -0.87 -2.52 10.26
CA SER A 389 -0.07 -1.52 9.54
C SER A 389 -0.75 -0.14 9.56
N ARG A 390 -2.07 -0.09 9.32
CA ARG A 390 -2.87 1.13 9.43
C ARG A 390 -2.86 1.70 10.84
N GLN A 391 -3.04 0.86 11.86
CA GLN A 391 -2.96 1.27 13.27
C GLN A 391 -1.60 1.90 13.58
N SER A 392 -0.49 1.21 13.27
CA SER A 392 0.87 1.72 13.50
C SER A 392 1.16 3.01 12.73
N GLY A 393 0.64 3.14 11.51
CA GLY A 393 0.76 4.36 10.70
C GLY A 393 0.07 5.56 11.36
N LEU A 394 -1.16 5.38 11.82
CA LEU A 394 -1.94 6.42 12.51
C LEU A 394 -1.30 6.82 13.84
N THR A 395 -0.91 5.85 14.67
CA THR A 395 -0.26 6.11 15.96
C THR A 395 1.05 6.88 15.77
N ARG A 396 1.86 6.51 14.76
CA ARG A 396 3.12 7.20 14.45
C ARG A 396 2.88 8.64 13.98
N GLN A 397 2.01 8.84 12.99
CA GLN A 397 1.72 10.18 12.46
C GLN A 397 1.22 11.14 13.55
N LEU A 398 0.35 10.64 14.42
CA LEU A 398 -0.26 11.46 15.46
C LEU A 398 0.68 11.64 16.67
N GLY A 399 1.49 10.62 16.99
CA GLY A 399 2.57 10.71 17.99
C GLY A 399 3.69 11.68 17.59
N ASP A 400 4.03 11.73 16.30
CA ASP A 400 4.98 12.71 15.74
C ASP A 400 4.41 14.13 15.84
N ALA A 401 3.11 14.30 15.55
CA ALA A 401 2.42 15.59 15.68
C ALA A 401 2.39 16.07 17.15
N VAL A 402 2.02 15.18 18.07
CA VAL A 402 2.02 15.39 19.53
C VAL A 402 3.41 15.75 20.06
N SER A 403 4.44 15.02 19.61
CA SER A 403 5.83 15.27 20.02
C SER A 403 6.35 16.61 19.52
N ALA A 404 5.99 17.01 18.30
CA ALA A 404 6.31 18.32 17.76
C ALA A 404 5.64 19.45 18.54
N ILE A 405 4.39 19.27 18.99
CA ILE A 405 3.67 20.22 19.84
C ILE A 405 4.32 20.33 21.22
N THR A 406 4.61 19.20 21.86
CA THR A 406 5.06 19.13 23.26
C THR A 406 6.51 19.56 23.45
N ASN A 407 7.40 19.36 22.47
CA ASN A 407 8.81 19.73 22.59
C ASN A 407 9.08 21.23 22.48
N GLY A 408 8.03 22.05 22.31
CA GLY A 408 8.18 23.49 22.13
C GLY A 408 9.00 23.82 20.89
N ASP A 409 9.10 22.89 19.94
CA ASP A 409 9.52 23.19 18.59
C ASP A 409 8.63 24.33 18.11
N GLU A 410 9.23 25.33 17.46
CA GLU A 410 8.48 26.51 17.04
C GLU A 410 7.43 26.02 16.03
N ILE A 411 6.20 25.75 16.50
CA ILE A 411 5.04 25.68 15.62
C ILE A 411 4.83 27.11 15.16
N ARG A 412 5.64 27.50 14.18
CA ARG A 412 5.27 28.59 13.29
C ARG A 412 4.15 28.04 12.45
N VAL A 413 2.92 28.37 12.86
CA VAL A 413 1.97 28.78 11.85
C VAL A 413 2.70 29.87 11.06
N LEU A 414 3.10 29.61 9.82
CA LEU A 414 3.67 30.62 8.92
C LEU A 414 2.58 31.61 8.51
N GLY A 415 2.00 32.27 9.51
CA GLY A 415 1.15 33.44 9.43
C GLY A 415 1.83 34.56 10.20
N GLY A 416 2.95 35.07 9.68
CA GLY A 416 3.71 36.14 10.31
C GLY A 416 4.35 37.08 9.30
N GLN A 417 3.65 38.15 8.95
CA GLN A 417 4.07 39.22 8.03
C GLN A 417 5.45 39.82 8.33
N LEU A 418 6.26 40.08 7.29
CA LEU A 418 7.20 41.21 7.26
C LEU A 418 7.19 41.87 5.87
N GLN A 419 6.55 43.05 5.78
CA GLN A 419 6.70 43.97 4.65
C GLN A 419 8.04 44.71 4.76
N ALA A 420 8.83 44.71 3.69
CA ALA A 420 9.80 45.77 3.41
C ALA A 420 9.60 46.27 1.98
N ARG A 421 9.25 47.55 1.84
CA ARG A 421 9.28 48.28 0.56
C ARG A 421 10.66 48.89 0.38
N ASP A 422 11.29 48.70 -0.78
CA ASP A 422 12.31 49.61 -1.29
C ASP A 422 11.63 50.81 -2.01
N PRO A 423 12.18 52.03 -1.93
CA PRO A 423 11.67 53.23 -2.60
C PRO A 423 11.37 53.17 -4.12
N ASP A 424 11.79 52.15 -4.88
CA ASP A 424 11.67 52.15 -6.35
C ASP A 424 10.49 51.37 -6.98
N GLY A 425 9.61 50.73 -6.19
CA GLY A 425 8.20 50.54 -6.60
C GLY A 425 7.82 49.39 -7.56
N ASP A 426 8.49 48.24 -7.53
CA ASP A 426 8.01 47.01 -8.20
C ASP A 426 7.41 45.99 -7.20
N ALA A 427 6.40 45.22 -7.62
CA ALA A 427 5.67 44.21 -6.86
C ALA A 427 5.40 42.94 -7.68
N LEU A 428 5.13 41.82 -6.98
CA LEU A 428 4.56 40.48 -7.37
C LEU A 428 5.58 39.31 -7.29
N THR A 429 5.32 38.09 -6.77
CA THR A 429 4.26 37.43 -5.95
C THR A 429 4.84 36.11 -5.38
N PHE A 430 4.26 35.58 -4.29
CA PHE A 430 4.78 34.52 -3.41
C PHE A 430 4.09 33.16 -3.56
N LEU A 431 4.85 32.14 -3.10
CA LEU A 431 4.63 30.69 -3.02
C LEU A 431 3.78 30.26 -1.80
N ASN A 432 3.22 29.04 -1.88
CA ASN A 432 2.37 28.31 -0.92
C ASN A 432 3.02 28.00 0.44
N ALA A 433 2.20 27.81 1.49
CA ALA A 433 2.61 27.38 2.82
C ALA A 433 2.07 25.98 3.16
N GLY A 434 2.96 25.07 3.56
CA GLY A 434 2.68 23.80 4.24
C GLY A 434 3.34 23.81 5.62
N LEU A 435 2.79 23.06 6.58
CA LEU A 435 3.35 22.85 7.92
C LEU A 435 4.30 21.65 7.89
N ILE A 436 5.59 21.87 8.16
CA ILE A 436 6.59 20.81 8.40
C ILE A 436 7.44 21.25 9.60
N GLY A 437 7.62 20.36 10.57
CA GLY A 437 8.60 20.55 11.66
C GLY A 437 10.03 20.45 11.12
N GLU A 438 10.88 21.44 11.44
CA GLU A 438 12.19 21.67 10.80
C GLU A 438 13.20 20.50 10.84
N ARG A 439 12.96 19.43 11.62
CA ARG A 439 13.94 18.33 11.72
C ARG A 439 13.88 17.26 10.63
N PHE A 440 12.81 17.19 9.84
CA PHE A 440 12.76 16.29 8.67
C PHE A 440 13.60 16.81 7.48
N ALA A 441 13.94 18.10 7.48
CA ALA A 441 14.67 18.75 6.39
C ALA A 441 16.20 18.67 6.53
N GLU A 442 16.73 18.43 7.75
CA GLU A 442 18.18 18.46 7.98
C GLU A 442 18.88 17.09 7.90
N THR A 443 18.16 15.96 8.01
CA THR A 443 18.78 14.62 7.99
C THR A 443 18.69 13.89 6.65
N SER A 444 17.91 14.39 5.68
CA SER A 444 17.65 13.69 4.42
C SER A 444 18.21 14.41 3.17
N GLY A 445 18.73 15.64 3.28
CA GLY A 445 19.40 16.32 2.17
C GLY A 445 18.50 16.64 0.96
N ILE A 446 17.17 16.54 1.09
CA ILE A 446 16.23 16.76 0.00
C ILE A 446 15.98 18.26 -0.18
N SER A 447 16.33 18.81 -1.34
CA SER A 447 16.03 20.21 -1.68
C SER A 447 14.50 20.42 -1.77
N GLY A 448 14.02 21.54 -1.23
CA GLY A 448 12.59 21.89 -1.15
C GLY A 448 11.85 22.10 -2.49
N THR A 449 12.44 21.72 -3.61
CA THR A 449 11.79 21.66 -4.93
C THR A 449 11.29 20.25 -5.26
N ALA A 450 11.72 19.22 -4.51
CA ALA A 450 11.36 17.83 -4.75
C ALA A 450 10.18 17.31 -3.89
N LEU A 451 9.57 18.14 -3.03
CA LEU A 451 8.44 17.73 -2.19
C LEU A 451 7.07 18.23 -2.67
N LEU A 452 7.01 18.90 -3.83
CA LEU A 452 5.78 19.46 -4.41
C LEU A 452 5.39 18.84 -5.76
N SER A 453 6.03 17.73 -6.15
CA SER A 453 5.69 16.94 -7.33
C SER A 453 5.51 15.46 -6.97
N GLY A 454 4.64 15.17 -6.02
CA GLY A 454 4.10 13.83 -5.79
C GLY A 454 2.83 13.65 -6.61
N GLY A 455 3.01 13.45 -7.92
CA GLY A 455 1.94 13.33 -8.91
C GLY A 455 2.50 13.38 -10.33
N ALA A 456 3.55 12.60 -10.60
CA ALA A 456 3.99 12.14 -11.92
C ALA A 456 5.29 11.33 -11.74
N GLU A 457 5.30 10.13 -12.31
CA GLU A 457 6.38 9.18 -12.63
C GLU A 457 7.83 9.48 -12.17
N VAL A 458 8.44 8.47 -11.54
CA VAL A 458 9.88 8.22 -11.63
C VAL A 458 10.05 6.80 -12.12
N ASP A 459 10.56 6.61 -13.35
CA ASP A 459 11.16 5.34 -13.72
C ASP A 459 12.50 5.49 -14.48
N SER A 460 13.37 4.54 -14.14
CA SER A 460 14.67 4.13 -14.72
C SER A 460 15.98 4.82 -14.29
N LEU A 461 16.79 4.11 -13.49
CA LEU A 461 18.08 3.48 -13.90
C LEU A 461 18.97 3.04 -12.70
N VAL A 462 18.75 1.83 -12.12
CA VAL A 462 19.76 0.84 -11.61
C VAL A 462 19.00 -0.47 -11.30
N PRO A 463 19.49 -1.67 -11.68
CA PRO A 463 18.74 -2.92 -11.52
C PRO A 463 18.94 -3.53 -10.12
N THR A 464 17.89 -3.54 -9.31
CA THR A 464 17.77 -4.46 -8.16
C THR A 464 16.41 -5.13 -8.18
N HIS A 465 16.39 -6.45 -8.36
CA HIS A 465 15.23 -7.29 -8.08
C HIS A 465 14.76 -7.07 -6.64
N GLY A 466 13.54 -6.56 -6.46
CA GLY A 466 12.89 -6.40 -5.18
C GLY A 466 11.46 -5.90 -5.37
N THR A 467 10.50 -6.79 -5.15
CA THR A 467 9.05 -6.59 -5.28
C THR A 467 8.56 -5.50 -4.32
N TYR A 468 7.99 -4.41 -4.85
CA TYR A 468 7.19 -3.44 -4.10
C TYR A 468 5.93 -3.12 -4.91
N SER A 469 4.76 -3.26 -4.29
CA SER A 469 3.44 -2.97 -4.85
C SER A 469 2.61 -2.18 -3.82
N GLY A 470 2.08 -1.03 -4.25
CA GLY A 470 0.88 -0.36 -3.72
C GLY A 470 0.99 0.37 -2.37
N ASP A 471 0.87 1.71 -2.38
CA ASP A 471 -0.42 2.39 -2.12
C ASP A 471 -0.21 3.90 -1.88
N THR A 472 -0.71 4.70 -2.82
CA THR A 472 -0.87 6.16 -2.69
C THR A 472 -2.25 6.46 -2.10
N GLU A 473 -2.33 6.68 -0.79
CA GLU A 473 -3.49 7.31 -0.15
C GLU A 473 -3.10 8.63 0.52
N THR A 474 -3.37 9.72 -0.19
CA THR A 474 -3.35 11.10 0.31
C THR A 474 -4.73 11.49 0.80
N CYS A 475 -5.00 11.44 2.11
CA CYS A 475 -6.12 12.20 2.70
C CYS A 475 -5.93 12.50 4.20
N ALA A 476 -5.11 13.53 4.47
CA ALA A 476 -5.09 14.30 5.71
C ALA A 476 -4.53 15.72 5.46
N LEU A 477 -3.64 15.83 4.44
CA LEU A 477 -3.03 17.09 4.01
C LEU A 477 -3.98 18.03 3.24
N GLY A 478 -5.01 17.50 2.56
CA GLY A 478 -6.00 18.31 1.85
C GLY A 478 -6.81 19.24 2.78
N TRP A 479 -7.11 18.79 3.99
CA TRP A 479 -7.88 19.53 4.99
C TRP A 479 -7.16 20.79 5.51
N LEU A 480 -5.83 20.74 5.63
CA LEU A 480 -4.99 21.90 5.99
C LEU A 480 -4.85 22.91 4.83
N GLN A 481 -4.95 22.43 3.59
CA GLN A 481 -4.85 23.24 2.38
C GLN A 481 -6.07 24.17 2.20
N TYR A 482 -7.29 23.67 2.46
CA TYR A 482 -8.52 24.45 2.32
C TYR A 482 -8.75 25.46 3.45
N SER A 483 -8.38 25.11 4.69
CA SER A 483 -8.42 26.04 5.82
C SER A 483 -7.41 27.19 5.65
N ALA A 484 -6.23 26.92 5.07
CA ALA A 484 -5.26 27.95 4.70
C ALA A 484 -5.79 28.90 3.62
N MET A 485 -6.44 28.38 2.57
CA MET A 485 -7.07 29.18 1.50
C MET A 485 -8.15 30.15 2.05
N TYR A 486 -8.97 29.71 3.01
CA TYR A 486 -9.99 30.51 3.68
C TYR A 486 -9.39 31.73 4.41
N TRP A 487 -8.34 31.53 5.21
CA TRP A 487 -7.71 32.61 5.97
C TRP A 487 -6.90 33.59 5.10
N THR A 488 -6.24 33.13 4.02
CA THR A 488 -5.60 34.03 3.04
C THR A 488 -6.60 34.91 2.30
N THR A 489 -7.78 34.38 1.96
CA THR A 489 -8.83 35.13 1.22
C THR A 489 -9.54 36.13 2.14
N ALA A 490 -9.83 35.74 3.39
CA ALA A 490 -10.39 36.63 4.40
C ALA A 490 -9.42 37.78 4.79
N ALA A 491 -8.11 37.53 4.83
CA ALA A 491 -7.09 38.53 5.14
C ALA A 491 -6.79 39.50 3.98
N THR A 492 -6.88 39.05 2.71
CA THR A 492 -6.68 39.92 1.54
C THR A 492 -7.90 40.79 1.21
N TRP A 493 -9.10 40.37 1.61
CA TRP A 493 -10.38 41.05 1.29
C TRP A 493 -10.96 41.87 2.45
N GLY A 494 -10.14 42.14 3.48
CA GLY A 494 -10.51 42.90 4.68
C GLY A 494 -11.01 44.34 4.47
N GLU A 495 -11.13 44.83 3.23
CA GLU A 495 -11.74 46.12 2.91
C GLU A 495 -13.05 46.04 2.10
N THR A 496 -13.50 44.85 1.68
CA THR A 496 -14.77 44.69 0.94
C THR A 496 -15.84 44.09 1.86
N GLY A 497 -16.87 44.89 2.13
CA GLY A 497 -17.87 44.66 3.19
C GLY A 497 -18.69 43.37 3.14
N PRO A 498 -19.73 43.24 3.99
CA PRO A 498 -20.45 42.00 4.35
C PRO A 498 -20.97 41.12 3.20
N ALA A 499 -21.06 41.66 1.99
CA ALA A 499 -21.44 40.92 0.79
C ALA A 499 -20.35 39.93 0.32
N ALA A 500 -19.05 40.26 0.47
CA ALA A 500 -17.97 39.36 0.06
C ALA A 500 -17.85 38.14 0.99
N ASN A 501 -18.04 38.34 2.30
CA ASN A 501 -18.02 37.26 3.29
C ASN A 501 -19.17 36.26 3.08
N ASN A 502 -20.35 36.74 2.71
CA ASN A 502 -21.50 35.88 2.40
C ASN A 502 -21.34 35.13 1.08
N ILE A 503 -20.57 35.65 0.11
CA ILE A 503 -20.30 34.99 -1.17
C ILE A 503 -19.26 33.88 -0.99
N VAL A 504 -18.22 34.10 -0.16
CA VAL A 504 -17.22 33.07 0.16
C VAL A 504 -17.83 31.95 1.01
N GLN A 505 -18.65 32.29 2.00
CA GLN A 505 -19.39 31.32 2.80
C GLN A 505 -20.42 30.52 1.99
N ALA A 506 -21.10 31.16 1.03
CA ALA A 506 -21.99 30.46 0.09
C ALA A 506 -21.21 29.56 -0.89
N ALA A 507 -20.05 30.01 -1.38
CA ALA A 507 -19.21 29.22 -2.28
C ALA A 507 -18.56 28.02 -1.57
N ILE A 508 -18.23 28.13 -0.28
CA ILE A 508 -17.70 27.01 0.52
C ILE A 508 -18.82 26.03 0.86
N ALA A 509 -20.01 26.52 1.26
CA ALA A 509 -21.17 25.66 1.45
C ALA A 509 -21.58 24.95 0.15
N GLU A 510 -21.55 25.65 -0.99
CA GLU A 510 -21.76 25.05 -2.32
C GLU A 510 -20.64 24.07 -2.71
N SER A 511 -19.38 24.34 -2.33
CA SER A 511 -18.26 23.43 -2.60
C SER A 511 -18.30 22.18 -1.72
N MET A 512 -18.71 22.29 -0.46
CA MET A 512 -18.88 21.14 0.45
C MET A 512 -20.10 20.28 0.06
N GLU A 513 -21.17 20.91 -0.42
CA GLU A 513 -22.34 20.21 -0.98
C GLU A 513 -22.02 19.59 -2.36
N ALA A 514 -21.14 20.21 -3.16
CA ALA A 514 -20.64 19.69 -4.45
C ALA A 514 -19.58 18.58 -4.32
N LEU A 515 -18.95 18.43 -3.16
CA LEU A 515 -18.00 17.35 -2.84
C LEU A 515 -18.65 16.14 -2.16
N GLY A 516 -19.99 16.10 -2.03
CA GLY A 516 -20.72 14.95 -1.48
C GLY A 516 -20.59 14.73 0.04
N LEU A 517 -20.02 15.69 0.78
CA LEU A 517 -19.75 15.56 2.22
C LEU A 517 -21.03 15.80 3.04
N SER A 518 -21.81 14.74 3.24
CA SER A 518 -22.91 14.72 4.21
C SER A 518 -22.39 14.89 5.65
N ALA A 519 -23.27 15.27 6.59
CA ALA A 519 -22.92 15.34 8.01
C ALA A 519 -22.34 14.01 8.55
N ASP A 520 -22.70 12.88 7.94
CA ASP A 520 -22.18 11.55 8.27
C ASP A 520 -20.76 11.34 7.71
N ALA A 521 -20.44 11.84 6.51
CA ALA A 521 -19.08 11.80 5.96
C ALA A 521 -18.11 12.67 6.79
N ILE A 522 -18.58 13.83 7.26
CA ILE A 522 -17.83 14.69 8.17
C ILE A 522 -17.61 14.00 9.52
N LEU A 523 -18.60 13.26 10.05
CA LEU A 523 -18.42 12.46 11.27
C LEU A 523 -17.44 11.30 11.07
N ASN A 524 -17.39 10.68 9.88
CA ASN A 524 -16.49 9.56 9.58
C ASN A 524 -15.03 10.01 9.47
N ASP A 525 -14.76 11.08 8.72
CA ASP A 525 -13.43 11.70 8.65
C ASP A 525 -12.97 12.19 10.04
N PHE A 526 -13.90 12.77 10.80
CA PHE A 526 -13.62 13.28 12.14
C PHE A 526 -13.44 12.17 13.19
N THR A 527 -13.98 10.96 13.00
CA THR A 527 -13.76 9.85 13.93
C THR A 527 -12.65 8.91 13.47
N GLY A 528 -12.29 8.93 12.18
CA GLY A 528 -11.34 7.98 11.57
C GLY A 528 -11.90 6.55 11.49
N ILE A 529 -13.20 6.37 11.73
CA ILE A 529 -13.89 5.09 11.72
C ILE A 529 -14.58 4.97 10.36
N GLU A 530 -14.05 4.11 9.48
CA GLU A 530 -14.80 3.69 8.30
C GLU A 530 -16.05 2.94 8.75
N ILE A 531 -17.22 3.54 8.48
CA ILE A 531 -18.54 2.95 8.76
C ILE A 531 -18.69 1.57 8.11
N GLU A 532 -18.02 1.32 6.98
CA GLU A 532 -18.07 0.08 6.20
C GLU A 532 -17.74 -1.16 7.04
N LEU A 533 -16.77 -1.07 7.96
CA LEU A 533 -16.38 -2.15 8.89
C LEU A 533 -17.50 -2.51 9.90
N LEU A 534 -18.46 -1.61 10.13
CA LEU A 534 -19.48 -1.74 11.19
C LEU A 534 -20.92 -1.87 10.64
N THR A 535 -21.21 -1.36 9.44
CA THR A 535 -22.56 -1.44 8.83
C THR A 535 -22.81 -2.68 7.99
N GLY A 536 -21.76 -3.34 7.44
CA GLY A 536 -21.90 -4.61 6.71
C GLY A 536 -22.43 -5.78 7.56
N LEU A 537 -22.39 -5.62 8.88
CA LEU A 537 -22.85 -6.62 9.85
C LEU A 537 -24.37 -6.55 10.12
N GLY A 538 -25.07 -5.56 9.57
CA GLY A 538 -26.35 -5.10 10.07
C GLY A 538 -27.61 -5.87 9.69
N ASN A 539 -27.75 -6.45 8.48
CA ASN A 539 -28.97 -7.16 8.07
C ASN A 539 -28.74 -8.03 6.81
N VAL A 540 -29.14 -9.31 6.87
CA VAL A 540 -29.14 -10.41 5.85
C VAL A 540 -28.16 -11.54 6.24
N PRO A 541 -28.56 -12.84 6.19
CA PRO A 541 -27.75 -13.96 6.65
C PRO A 541 -26.69 -14.31 5.61
N VAL A 542 -25.55 -13.63 5.67
CA VAL A 542 -24.33 -13.99 4.95
C VAL A 542 -23.38 -14.60 5.98
N THR A 543 -22.96 -15.83 5.75
CA THR A 543 -22.10 -16.57 6.68
C THR A 543 -20.72 -15.89 6.75
N LEU A 544 -20.03 -15.94 7.89
CA LEU A 544 -18.67 -15.38 8.00
C LEU A 544 -17.72 -15.97 6.94
N ILE A 545 -18.01 -17.17 6.45
CA ILE A 545 -17.26 -17.84 5.37
C ILE A 545 -17.44 -17.10 4.03
N GLU A 546 -18.62 -16.55 3.73
CA GLU A 546 -18.82 -15.70 2.54
C GLU A 546 -18.12 -14.33 2.70
N PHE A 547 -18.15 -13.75 3.91
CA PHE A 547 -17.40 -12.53 4.23
C PHE A 547 -15.87 -12.70 4.18
N LEU A 548 -15.37 -13.93 4.37
CA LEU A 548 -13.94 -14.27 4.40
C LEU A 548 -13.45 -14.95 3.12
N LEU A 549 -14.32 -15.39 2.22
CA LEU A 549 -13.96 -15.91 0.89
C LEU A 549 -14.11 -14.84 -0.20
N GLU A 550 -14.62 -13.66 0.14
CA GLU A 550 -14.46 -12.45 -0.67
C GLU A 550 -13.01 -11.97 -0.52
N ASP A 551 -12.14 -12.39 -1.44
CA ASP A 551 -10.86 -11.72 -1.67
C ASP A 551 -11.05 -10.57 -2.69
N PRO A 552 -10.14 -9.60 -2.68
CA PRO A 552 -10.28 -8.25 -2.15
C PRO A 552 -10.96 -7.30 -3.15
N VAL A 553 -11.71 -6.29 -2.67
CA VAL A 553 -12.02 -5.11 -3.50
C VAL A 553 -12.69 -5.46 -4.85
N GLY A 554 -13.83 -6.15 -4.80
CA GLY A 554 -14.73 -6.29 -5.94
C GLY A 554 -15.84 -5.24 -5.84
N SER A 555 -15.68 -4.13 -6.55
CA SER A 555 -16.69 -3.12 -6.93
C SER A 555 -17.90 -2.93 -6.01
N VAL A 556 -17.94 -1.75 -5.38
CA VAL A 556 -19.06 -1.15 -4.64
C VAL A 556 -20.21 -0.80 -5.62
N ASP A 557 -20.70 -1.76 -6.40
CA ASP A 557 -21.47 -1.50 -7.63
C ASP A 557 -22.92 -2.02 -7.66
N ASP A 558 -23.42 -2.71 -6.62
CA ASP A 558 -24.82 -3.17 -6.59
C ASP A 558 -25.66 -2.78 -5.35
N PHE A 559 -25.60 -1.51 -4.97
CA PHE A 559 -26.68 -0.78 -4.31
C PHE A 559 -27.21 0.30 -5.29
N GLY A 560 -28.01 -0.12 -6.26
CA GLY A 560 -28.96 0.71 -7.03
C GLY A 560 -28.49 2.11 -7.43
N GLN A 561 -27.84 2.23 -8.60
CA GLN A 561 -27.47 3.51 -9.20
C GLN A 561 -28.69 4.44 -9.37
N ALA A 562 -28.62 5.66 -8.82
CA ALA A 562 -29.68 6.66 -8.94
C ALA A 562 -29.65 7.44 -10.27
N VAL A 563 -28.53 7.40 -10.99
CA VAL A 563 -28.33 8.01 -12.32
C VAL A 563 -27.77 6.98 -13.32
N THR A 564 -27.96 7.20 -14.62
CA THR A 564 -27.33 6.46 -15.72
C THR A 564 -26.80 7.42 -16.79
N ILE A 565 -25.74 7.06 -17.54
CA ILE A 565 -25.25 7.84 -18.69
C ILE A 565 -25.63 7.09 -19.98
N PRO A 566 -26.79 7.39 -20.60
CA PRO A 566 -27.20 6.72 -21.83
C PRO A 566 -26.35 7.07 -23.07
N SER A 567 -25.62 8.20 -23.07
CA SER A 567 -24.77 8.58 -24.20
C SER A 567 -23.74 9.66 -23.85
N VAL A 568 -22.60 9.58 -24.52
CA VAL A 568 -21.59 10.64 -24.65
C VAL A 568 -21.45 10.92 -26.16
N SER A 569 -21.28 12.19 -26.58
CA SER A 569 -21.34 12.58 -28.01
C SER A 569 -20.63 13.92 -28.30
N ASP A 570 -20.56 14.33 -29.57
CA ASP A 570 -20.06 15.64 -30.02
C ASP A 570 -18.63 16.00 -29.54
N VAL A 571 -17.69 15.06 -29.69
CA VAL A 571 -16.27 15.34 -29.35
C VAL A 571 -15.60 16.25 -30.38
N GLU A 572 -14.98 17.34 -29.92
CA GLU A 572 -14.14 18.25 -30.72
C GLU A 572 -12.76 18.42 -30.05
N ILE A 573 -11.66 18.33 -30.83
CA ILE A 573 -10.27 18.56 -30.36
C ILE A 573 -9.75 19.90 -30.92
N SER A 574 -9.13 20.72 -30.07
CA SER A 574 -8.46 21.96 -30.46
C SER A 574 -7.11 21.69 -31.14
N GLU A 575 -6.95 22.07 -32.41
CA GLU A 575 -5.68 21.95 -33.16
C GLU A 575 -4.59 22.94 -32.70
N ASP A 576 -4.92 23.95 -31.90
CA ASP A 576 -4.03 25.10 -31.62
C ASP A 576 -2.97 24.84 -30.51
N ASP A 577 -3.04 23.73 -29.75
CA ASP A 577 -2.22 23.51 -28.53
C ASP A 577 -1.11 22.43 -28.65
N ILE A 578 -0.89 21.88 -29.86
CA ILE A 578 0.03 20.75 -30.13
C ILE A 578 1.50 21.07 -29.80
N GLU A 579 1.93 22.34 -29.84
CA GLU A 579 3.33 22.73 -29.51
C GLU A 579 3.67 22.62 -28.01
N SER A 580 2.67 22.46 -27.12
CA SER A 580 2.85 22.53 -25.66
C SER A 580 2.94 21.18 -24.94
N GLY A 581 2.80 20.08 -25.69
CA GLY A 581 2.82 18.74 -25.13
C GLY A 581 1.47 18.21 -24.65
N VAL A 582 0.37 18.98 -24.73
CA VAL A 582 -1.02 18.58 -24.39
C VAL A 582 -2.04 19.30 -25.30
N ALA A 583 -3.10 18.63 -25.77
CA ALA A 583 -4.23 19.20 -26.54
C ALA A 583 -5.55 19.18 -25.71
N GLU A 584 -6.39 20.22 -25.85
CA GLU A 584 -7.72 20.32 -25.20
C GLU A 584 -8.82 19.71 -26.11
N GLY A 585 -9.74 18.93 -25.53
CA GLY A 585 -10.94 18.40 -26.19
C GLY A 585 -12.23 18.73 -25.43
N THR A 586 -13.37 18.75 -26.12
CA THR A 586 -14.70 19.01 -25.54
C THR A 586 -15.73 17.97 -25.99
N THR A 587 -16.70 17.58 -25.15
CA THR A 587 -17.77 16.60 -25.44
C THR A 587 -19.08 16.94 -24.74
N THR A 588 -20.20 16.32 -25.13
CA THR A 588 -21.52 16.41 -24.47
C THR A 588 -21.94 15.05 -23.90
N VAL A 589 -22.28 15.02 -22.60
CA VAL A 589 -22.66 13.83 -21.82
C VAL A 589 -24.13 13.92 -21.40
N THR A 590 -24.95 12.92 -21.76
CA THR A 590 -26.35 12.83 -21.32
C THR A 590 -26.44 12.02 -20.04
N ILE A 591 -27.02 12.59 -18.98
CA ILE A 591 -27.23 11.95 -17.67
C ILE A 591 -28.74 11.80 -17.41
N GLU A 592 -29.20 10.61 -17.04
CA GLU A 592 -30.60 10.28 -16.70
C GLU A 592 -30.75 9.94 -15.22
N ASN A 593 -31.85 10.36 -14.58
CA ASN A 593 -32.19 9.98 -13.20
C ASN A 593 -33.17 8.79 -13.18
N GLN A 594 -32.73 7.65 -12.65
CA GLN A 594 -33.54 6.44 -12.54
C GLN A 594 -34.22 6.25 -11.17
N SER A 595 -33.91 7.12 -10.21
CA SER A 595 -34.49 7.03 -8.86
C SER A 595 -35.89 7.67 -8.76
N ASP A 596 -36.58 7.40 -7.66
CA ASP A 596 -37.89 7.99 -7.35
C ASP A 596 -37.78 9.43 -6.79
N ASP A 597 -36.57 9.93 -6.52
CA ASP A 597 -36.29 11.25 -5.95
C ASP A 597 -35.45 12.14 -6.90
N PRO A 598 -35.54 13.48 -6.83
CA PRO A 598 -34.68 14.36 -7.63
C PRO A 598 -33.21 14.21 -7.21
N VAL A 599 -32.31 14.16 -8.19
CA VAL A 599 -30.87 13.96 -7.95
C VAL A 599 -30.05 15.10 -8.54
N THR A 600 -28.94 15.46 -7.90
CA THR A 600 -27.97 16.40 -8.47
C THR A 600 -26.71 15.62 -8.87
N PRO A 601 -26.45 15.43 -10.17
CA PRO A 601 -25.29 14.66 -10.62
C PRO A 601 -23.97 15.43 -10.46
N SER A 602 -22.88 14.69 -10.31
CA SER A 602 -21.50 15.16 -10.34
C SER A 602 -20.65 14.19 -11.16
N LEU A 603 -19.76 14.70 -12.03
CA LEU A 603 -18.82 13.83 -12.76
C LEU A 603 -17.73 13.33 -11.81
N ASN A 604 -17.47 12.03 -11.80
CA ASN A 604 -16.40 11.42 -11.02
C ASN A 604 -15.10 11.47 -11.82
N ARG A 605 -14.14 12.25 -11.33
CA ARG A 605 -12.87 12.48 -12.03
C ARG A 605 -11.92 11.31 -11.95
N ASP A 606 -11.94 10.56 -10.85
CA ASP A 606 -10.99 9.47 -10.60
C ASP A 606 -11.39 8.19 -11.36
N GLN A 607 -12.65 8.11 -11.80
CA GLN A 607 -13.20 7.02 -12.61
C GLN A 607 -13.44 7.45 -14.07
N THR A 608 -13.05 8.66 -14.45
CA THR A 608 -13.09 9.11 -15.83
C THR A 608 -11.72 8.83 -16.44
N THR A 609 -11.66 8.08 -17.54
CA THR A 609 -10.39 7.72 -18.18
C THR A 609 -10.38 8.04 -19.68
N LEU A 610 -9.18 8.25 -20.23
CA LEU A 610 -8.95 8.37 -21.66
C LEU A 610 -7.93 7.29 -22.05
N ARG A 611 -8.38 6.29 -22.80
CA ARG A 611 -7.54 5.18 -23.28
C ARG A 611 -7.20 5.40 -24.75
N THR A 612 -6.01 4.97 -25.16
CA THR A 612 -5.64 4.92 -26.59
C THR A 612 -5.36 3.49 -27.01
N ASN A 613 -6.22 2.96 -27.86
CA ASN A 613 -6.14 1.63 -28.44
C ASN A 613 -5.21 1.66 -29.65
N GLY A 614 -3.93 1.33 -29.41
CA GLY A 614 -2.90 1.34 -30.44
C GLY A 614 -3.23 0.47 -31.67
N PHE A 615 -2.77 0.86 -32.86
CA PHE A 615 -2.97 0.07 -34.10
C PHE A 615 -2.26 -1.30 -34.10
N ARG A 616 -1.34 -1.53 -33.15
CA ARG A 616 -0.65 -2.80 -32.90
C ARG A 616 -1.33 -3.57 -31.76
N SER A 617 -1.77 -4.80 -32.02
CA SER A 617 -2.28 -5.74 -31.00
C SER A 617 -1.14 -6.50 -30.28
N VAL A 618 -0.07 -5.82 -29.86
CA VAL A 618 1.03 -6.50 -29.14
C VAL A 618 0.73 -6.46 -27.65
N GLY A 619 0.24 -7.59 -27.11
CA GLY A 619 -0.22 -7.76 -25.74
C GLY A 619 0.61 -7.03 -24.68
N GLY A 620 0.00 -6.01 -24.08
CA GLY A 620 0.53 -5.17 -23.02
C GLY A 620 -0.45 -4.03 -22.80
N ALA A 621 -0.73 -3.68 -21.53
CA ALA A 621 -1.70 -2.66 -21.16
C ALA A 621 -1.51 -1.37 -21.97
N THR A 622 -2.60 -0.85 -22.54
CA THR A 622 -2.63 0.51 -23.09
C THR A 622 -2.46 1.49 -21.92
N PRO A 623 -1.47 2.40 -21.95
CA PRO A 623 -1.34 3.46 -20.97
C PRO A 623 -2.59 4.36 -20.97
N ASP A 624 -3.13 4.64 -19.79
CA ASP A 624 -4.07 5.76 -19.61
C ASP A 624 -3.30 7.06 -19.90
N VAL A 625 -3.71 7.78 -20.94
CA VAL A 625 -2.92 8.92 -21.45
C VAL A 625 -3.48 10.27 -21.02
N GLY A 626 -4.76 10.44 -20.68
CA GLY A 626 -5.33 11.77 -20.39
C GLY A 626 -5.92 11.94 -19.00
N SER A 627 -5.94 13.18 -18.48
CA SER A 627 -6.75 13.52 -17.29
C SER A 627 -7.41 14.91 -17.33
N VAL A 628 -8.55 14.98 -16.62
CA VAL A 628 -9.42 16.10 -16.21
C VAL A 628 -10.59 16.44 -17.14
N LEU A 629 -11.71 15.73 -16.93
CA LEU A 629 -13.07 16.19 -17.26
C LEU A 629 -13.56 17.24 -16.24
N ALA A 630 -13.84 18.45 -16.70
CA ALA A 630 -14.63 19.42 -15.94
C ALA A 630 -15.87 19.82 -16.75
N PRO A 631 -17.07 19.79 -16.14
CA PRO A 631 -18.25 20.31 -16.81
C PRO A 631 -18.02 21.81 -17.06
N THR A 632 -18.39 22.28 -18.24
CA THR A 632 -18.24 23.69 -18.63
C THR A 632 -19.11 24.62 -17.78
N GLU A 633 -20.22 24.09 -17.25
CA GLU A 633 -21.20 24.75 -16.38
C GLU A 633 -21.68 23.79 -15.28
N PRO A 634 -22.18 24.28 -14.13
CA PRO A 634 -22.73 23.43 -13.06
C PRO A 634 -23.91 22.57 -13.55
N ILE A 635 -23.89 21.27 -13.22
CA ILE A 635 -24.95 20.32 -13.61
C ILE A 635 -26.21 20.59 -12.78
N PRO A 636 -27.37 20.89 -13.40
CA PRO A 636 -28.61 21.13 -12.65
C PRO A 636 -29.22 19.84 -12.09
N THR A 637 -29.99 19.95 -11.00
CA THR A 637 -30.79 18.84 -10.46
C THR A 637 -31.74 18.25 -11.52
N ILE A 638 -31.76 16.92 -11.62
CA ILE A 638 -32.56 16.14 -12.57
C ILE A 638 -33.74 15.49 -11.82
N PRO A 639 -35.00 15.77 -12.20
CA PRO A 639 -36.17 15.09 -11.63
C PRO A 639 -36.23 13.58 -11.93
N PRO A 640 -36.97 12.77 -11.15
CA PRO A 640 -37.19 11.35 -11.41
C PRO A 640 -37.63 11.05 -12.85
N GLY A 641 -36.90 10.19 -13.55
CA GLY A 641 -37.19 9.76 -14.92
C GLY A 641 -36.96 10.81 -16.01
N GLU A 642 -36.23 11.89 -15.72
CA GLU A 642 -35.77 12.87 -16.72
C GLU A 642 -34.27 12.72 -17.01
N SER A 643 -33.81 13.26 -18.14
CA SER A 643 -32.39 13.32 -18.53
C SER A 643 -31.93 14.75 -18.87
N ARG A 644 -30.60 14.99 -18.80
CA ARG A 644 -29.94 16.26 -19.09
C ARG A 644 -28.60 16.07 -19.79
N ASP A 645 -28.34 16.92 -20.77
CA ASP A 645 -27.05 17.02 -21.46
C ASP A 645 -26.11 17.98 -20.71
N VAL A 646 -24.84 17.60 -20.60
CA VAL A 646 -23.77 18.32 -19.89
C VAL A 646 -22.55 18.40 -20.80
N ASP A 647 -22.11 19.62 -21.11
CA ASP A 647 -20.88 19.81 -21.89
C ASP A 647 -19.65 19.73 -20.98
N VAL A 648 -18.63 18.97 -21.39
CA VAL A 648 -17.45 18.59 -20.61
C VAL A 648 -16.17 18.83 -21.42
N ARG A 649 -15.06 19.15 -20.74
CA ARG A 649 -13.73 19.38 -21.37
C ARG A 649 -12.69 18.41 -20.83
N PHE A 650 -11.84 17.83 -21.69
CA PHE A 650 -10.76 16.89 -21.36
C PHE A 650 -9.42 17.27 -22.03
N TRP A 651 -8.33 16.57 -21.67
CA TRP A 651 -6.97 16.81 -22.18
C TRP A 651 -6.34 15.52 -22.71
N ILE A 652 -5.55 15.66 -23.79
CA ILE A 652 -4.81 14.56 -24.45
C ILE A 652 -3.32 14.93 -24.49
N PRO A 653 -2.37 14.07 -24.08
CA PRO A 653 -0.94 14.36 -24.24
C PRO A 653 -0.60 14.48 -25.71
N ALA A 654 0.03 15.59 -26.07
CA ALA A 654 0.37 15.88 -27.45
C ALA A 654 1.87 15.70 -27.76
N ASP A 655 2.81 15.85 -26.81
CA ASP A 655 4.27 15.77 -27.08
C ASP A 655 5.15 15.98 -25.82
N GLY A 656 5.46 14.88 -25.10
CA GLY A 656 6.25 14.92 -23.86
C GLY A 656 7.45 13.94 -23.80
N GLY A 657 7.91 13.40 -24.94
CA GLY A 657 9.08 12.52 -24.99
C GLY A 657 8.85 11.03 -24.67
N GLY A 658 7.60 10.60 -24.46
CA GLY A 658 7.19 9.19 -24.41
C GLY A 658 6.85 8.61 -25.79
N PRO A 659 6.72 7.27 -25.93
CA PRO A 659 6.30 6.65 -27.18
C PRO A 659 4.92 7.17 -27.59
N ARG A 660 4.80 7.68 -28.83
CA ARG A 660 3.51 8.13 -29.36
C ARG A 660 2.60 6.91 -29.50
N ILE A 661 1.51 6.88 -28.74
CA ILE A 661 0.50 5.82 -28.85
C ILE A 661 -0.44 6.21 -29.99
N ILE A 662 -0.26 5.57 -31.14
CA ILE A 662 -1.04 5.85 -32.33
C ILE A 662 -2.22 4.86 -32.34
N GLY A 663 -3.45 5.35 -32.20
CA GLY A 663 -4.61 4.49 -32.00
C GLY A 663 -5.98 5.19 -31.98
N VAL A 664 -7.04 4.42 -31.74
CA VAL A 664 -8.41 4.93 -31.46
C VAL A 664 -8.45 5.38 -30.00
N ASN A 665 -8.92 6.59 -29.70
CA ASN A 665 -9.05 7.05 -28.32
C ASN A 665 -10.46 6.76 -27.79
N GLU A 666 -10.56 6.19 -26.59
CA GLU A 666 -11.80 5.89 -25.88
C GLU A 666 -11.91 6.80 -24.65
N LEU A 667 -12.95 7.63 -24.59
CA LEU A 667 -13.28 8.47 -23.43
C LEU A 667 -14.32 7.78 -22.56
N GLU A 668 -13.93 7.37 -21.36
CA GLU A 668 -14.83 6.85 -20.33
C GLU A 668 -15.22 8.00 -19.39
N VAL A 669 -16.53 8.26 -19.25
CA VAL A 669 -17.07 9.31 -18.38
C VAL A 669 -17.86 8.67 -17.24
N ALA A 670 -17.51 8.97 -16.00
CA ALA A 670 -18.25 8.52 -14.82
C ALA A 670 -19.06 9.65 -14.17
N ALA A 671 -20.28 9.39 -13.68
CA ALA A 671 -21.11 10.34 -12.95
C ALA A 671 -21.77 9.74 -11.69
N SER A 672 -21.63 10.42 -10.55
CA SER A 672 -22.31 10.13 -9.30
C SER A 672 -23.47 11.11 -9.05
N SER A 673 -24.27 10.92 -7.99
CA SER A 673 -25.35 11.85 -7.67
C SER A 673 -25.61 12.00 -6.16
N SER A 674 -26.20 13.13 -5.76
CA SER A 674 -26.59 13.44 -4.37
C SER A 674 -28.13 13.53 -4.19
N PRO A 675 -28.72 13.02 -3.09
CA PRO A 675 -28.05 12.35 -1.96
C PRO A 675 -27.46 10.98 -2.35
N TYR A 676 -26.19 10.76 -1.96
CA TYR A 676 -25.39 9.60 -2.35
C TYR A 676 -25.98 8.30 -1.81
N GLN A 677 -26.43 7.41 -2.71
CA GLN A 677 -26.78 6.03 -2.39
C GLN A 677 -25.47 5.23 -2.47
N VAL A 678 -24.93 4.80 -1.33
CA VAL A 678 -23.62 4.10 -1.27
C VAL A 678 -23.77 2.70 -1.86
N GLY A 679 -23.09 2.46 -2.97
CA GLY A 679 -22.93 1.14 -3.56
C GLY A 679 -23.27 0.99 -5.03
N GLY A 680 -23.46 2.05 -5.81
CA GLY A 680 -23.28 1.95 -7.26
C GLY A 680 -21.94 2.56 -7.65
N SER A 681 -21.24 1.97 -8.63
CA SER A 681 -20.32 2.74 -9.47
C SER A 681 -21.05 3.99 -9.91
N GLY A 682 -20.34 5.10 -10.09
CA GLY A 682 -20.93 6.18 -10.87
C GLY A 682 -21.49 5.60 -12.17
N ALA A 683 -22.58 6.15 -12.68
CA ALA A 683 -23.02 5.81 -14.02
C ALA A 683 -21.86 6.04 -14.99
N ILE A 684 -21.46 5.02 -15.73
CA ILE A 684 -20.37 5.10 -16.71
C ILE A 684 -20.98 5.22 -18.11
N GLY A 685 -20.45 6.13 -18.92
CA GLY A 685 -20.74 6.22 -20.35
C GLY A 685 -19.45 6.41 -21.12
N GLU A 686 -19.29 5.64 -22.19
CA GLU A 686 -18.07 5.57 -23.00
C GLU A 686 -18.28 6.22 -24.37
N TYR A 687 -17.23 6.83 -24.92
CA TYR A 687 -17.22 7.39 -26.28
C TYR A 687 -15.85 7.38 -26.92
N ASP A 688 -15.74 6.69 -28.04
CA ASP A 688 -14.55 6.76 -28.90
C ASP A 688 -14.53 8.00 -29.77
N PHE A 689 -13.37 8.63 -29.87
CA PHE A 689 -13.15 9.75 -30.79
C PHE A 689 -11.77 9.71 -31.45
N GLU A 690 -11.69 10.36 -32.61
CA GLU A 690 -10.57 10.25 -33.54
C GLU A 690 -9.60 11.45 -33.39
N ASP A 691 -8.29 11.20 -33.45
CA ASP A 691 -7.33 12.27 -33.76
C ASP A 691 -7.44 12.60 -35.25
N THR A 692 -7.93 13.79 -35.55
CA THR A 692 -8.20 14.33 -36.91
C THR A 692 -7.01 14.33 -37.88
N ARG A 693 -5.81 13.91 -37.46
CA ARG A 693 -4.59 13.85 -38.27
C ARG A 693 -4.34 12.51 -38.98
N PHE A 694 -5.23 11.52 -38.82
CA PHE A 694 -5.08 10.14 -39.33
C PHE A 694 -6.20 9.75 -40.33
N PRO A 695 -6.10 8.60 -41.04
CA PRO A 695 -6.95 8.28 -42.19
C PRO A 695 -8.45 8.23 -41.84
N ASP A 696 -9.34 8.28 -42.85
CA ASP A 696 -10.79 8.18 -42.63
C ASP A 696 -11.11 6.84 -41.91
N ILE A 697 -11.41 6.91 -40.61
CA ILE A 697 -11.88 5.76 -39.83
C ILE A 697 -13.41 5.80 -39.86
N LEU A 698 -14.06 4.66 -40.12
CA LEU A 698 -15.50 4.50 -39.95
C LEU A 698 -15.72 3.53 -38.79
N SER A 699 -16.26 4.03 -37.68
CA SER A 699 -16.63 3.19 -36.53
C SER A 699 -18.13 2.89 -36.53
N GLN A 700 -18.49 1.64 -36.27
CA GLN A 700 -19.87 1.19 -36.09
C GLN A 700 -20.04 0.40 -34.79
N ASP A 701 -21.10 0.72 -34.05
CA ASP A 701 -21.55 -0.07 -32.91
C ASP A 701 -22.04 -1.44 -33.39
N VAL A 702 -21.55 -2.51 -32.77
CA VAL A 702 -21.93 -3.89 -33.11
C VAL A 702 -22.92 -4.44 -32.08
N LEU A 703 -22.50 -4.51 -30.81
CA LEU A 703 -23.31 -5.01 -29.70
C LEU A 703 -23.09 -4.14 -28.47
N ALA A 704 -24.12 -3.93 -27.66
CA ALA A 704 -23.98 -3.40 -26.31
C ALA A 704 -25.15 -3.92 -25.45
N ASP A 705 -24.85 -4.68 -24.40
CA ASP A 705 -25.88 -5.26 -23.53
C ASP A 705 -25.30 -5.65 -22.14
N LEU A 706 -26.17 -6.17 -21.28
CA LEU A 706 -25.80 -6.88 -20.05
C LEU A 706 -25.78 -8.39 -20.32
N ILE A 707 -24.68 -9.07 -20.03
CA ILE A 707 -24.52 -10.52 -20.25
C ILE A 707 -24.23 -11.26 -18.94
N ALA A 708 -24.94 -12.36 -18.66
CA ALA A 708 -24.69 -13.19 -17.49
C ALA A 708 -23.71 -14.33 -17.78
N SER A 709 -23.10 -14.89 -16.73
CA SER A 709 -22.22 -16.06 -16.82
C SER A 709 -22.95 -17.25 -17.48
N GLY A 710 -22.35 -17.76 -18.55
CA GLY A 710 -22.88 -18.81 -19.41
C GLY A 710 -23.81 -18.34 -20.53
N GLU A 711 -24.06 -17.04 -20.70
CA GLU A 711 -24.83 -16.49 -21.82
C GLU A 711 -23.93 -16.07 -23.01
N SER A 712 -24.49 -16.04 -24.21
CA SER A 712 -23.84 -15.48 -25.41
C SER A 712 -24.82 -14.63 -26.23
N VAL A 713 -24.30 -13.57 -26.83
CA VAL A 713 -25.03 -12.64 -27.72
C VAL A 713 -24.28 -12.52 -29.04
N THR A 714 -24.99 -12.42 -30.15
CA THR A 714 -24.41 -12.42 -31.49
C THR A 714 -25.06 -11.37 -32.40
N GLU A 715 -24.28 -10.67 -33.22
CA GLU A 715 -24.74 -9.75 -34.27
C GLU A 715 -23.90 -9.92 -35.54
N THR A 716 -24.48 -9.61 -36.71
CA THR A 716 -23.78 -9.68 -38.00
C THR A 716 -23.42 -8.29 -38.49
N VAL A 717 -22.17 -8.09 -38.85
CA VAL A 717 -21.59 -6.82 -39.30
C VAL A 717 -21.17 -6.93 -40.76
N THR A 718 -21.61 -5.97 -41.59
CA THR A 718 -21.17 -5.85 -42.98
C THR A 718 -20.07 -4.80 -43.07
N ILE A 719 -18.99 -5.12 -43.80
CA ILE A 719 -17.88 -4.18 -44.03
C ILE A 719 -18.14 -3.43 -45.34
N ASP A 720 -18.32 -2.11 -45.25
CA ASP A 720 -18.56 -1.26 -46.40
C ASP A 720 -17.27 -0.54 -46.84
N GLY A 721 -17.09 -0.22 -48.13
CA GLY A 721 -16.05 0.73 -48.55
C GLY A 721 -14.64 0.21 -48.89
N ASP A 722 -14.38 -1.10 -48.75
CA ASP A 722 -13.06 -1.75 -49.02
C ASP A 722 -11.91 -1.16 -48.18
N PRO A 723 -12.02 -1.17 -46.83
CA PRO A 723 -10.95 -0.68 -45.96
C PRO A 723 -9.71 -1.57 -46.04
N ASP A 724 -8.55 -1.04 -45.66
CA ASP A 724 -7.30 -1.83 -45.60
C ASP A 724 -7.25 -2.71 -44.35
N ARG A 725 -8.02 -2.36 -43.30
CA ARG A 725 -8.05 -3.06 -42.01
C ARG A 725 -9.39 -2.86 -41.31
N VAL A 726 -9.82 -3.88 -40.56
CA VAL A 726 -10.94 -3.78 -39.61
C VAL A 726 -10.48 -4.23 -38.24
N ILE A 727 -10.90 -3.52 -37.20
CA ILE A 727 -10.61 -3.85 -35.81
C ILE A 727 -11.93 -4.06 -35.08
N PHE A 728 -12.13 -5.26 -34.55
CA PHE A 728 -13.24 -5.56 -33.65
C PHE A 728 -12.75 -5.44 -32.21
N ASN A 729 -13.41 -4.59 -31.44
CA ASN A 729 -13.10 -4.35 -30.03
C ASN A 729 -14.28 -4.84 -29.18
N LEU A 730 -13.96 -5.35 -27.99
CA LEU A 730 -14.89 -5.69 -26.94
C LEU A 730 -14.38 -5.04 -25.65
N SER A 731 -15.17 -4.15 -25.04
CA SER A 731 -14.92 -3.56 -23.73
C SER A 731 -15.98 -4.06 -22.74
N TYR A 732 -15.60 -4.35 -21.48
CA TYR A 732 -16.55 -4.79 -20.45
C TYR A 732 -16.09 -4.44 -19.03
N GLY A 733 -17.04 -4.18 -18.14
CA GLY A 733 -16.73 -3.64 -16.81
C GLY A 733 -15.97 -4.60 -15.90
N ALA A 734 -16.58 -5.76 -15.58
CA ALA A 734 -16.01 -6.74 -14.66
C ALA A 734 -16.34 -8.18 -15.08
N GLY A 735 -15.44 -9.11 -14.81
CA GLY A 735 -15.59 -10.53 -15.15
C GLY A 735 -14.67 -10.99 -16.28
N ASP A 736 -15.03 -12.10 -16.90
CA ASP A 736 -14.33 -12.79 -17.98
C ASP A 736 -15.31 -12.95 -19.15
N LEU A 737 -15.12 -12.17 -20.21
CA LEU A 737 -15.92 -12.20 -21.44
C LEU A 737 -15.00 -12.48 -22.63
N ASP A 738 -15.41 -13.40 -23.50
CA ASP A 738 -14.67 -13.75 -24.72
C ASP A 738 -15.34 -13.11 -25.95
N LEU A 739 -14.53 -12.58 -26.86
CA LEU A 739 -14.87 -12.12 -28.21
C LEU A 739 -14.64 -13.25 -29.23
N HIS A 740 -15.68 -13.57 -29.97
CA HIS A 740 -15.67 -14.55 -31.05
C HIS A 740 -16.04 -13.90 -32.38
N LEU A 741 -15.29 -14.21 -33.42
CA LEU A 741 -15.58 -13.78 -34.79
C LEU A 741 -15.70 -14.97 -35.73
N TYR A 742 -16.67 -14.90 -36.64
CA TYR A 742 -16.82 -15.86 -37.73
C TYR A 742 -16.92 -15.13 -39.08
N ASP A 743 -16.15 -15.58 -40.07
CA ASP A 743 -16.22 -15.06 -41.45
C ASP A 743 -17.35 -15.73 -42.27
N SER A 744 -17.59 -15.28 -43.51
CA SER A 744 -18.65 -15.83 -44.37
C SER A 744 -18.45 -17.30 -44.77
N GLN A 745 -17.24 -17.83 -44.57
CA GLN A 745 -16.87 -19.23 -44.83
C GLN A 745 -17.01 -20.11 -43.58
N GLY A 746 -17.26 -19.50 -42.42
CA GLY A 746 -17.35 -20.14 -41.12
C GLY A 746 -15.99 -20.42 -40.48
N ASN A 747 -14.92 -19.74 -40.90
CA ASN A 747 -13.66 -19.74 -40.15
C ASN A 747 -13.85 -18.92 -38.87
N HIS A 748 -13.18 -19.29 -37.79
CA HIS A 748 -13.43 -18.79 -36.45
C HIS A 748 -12.15 -18.19 -35.82
N VAL A 749 -12.31 -17.08 -35.10
CA VAL A 749 -11.30 -16.54 -34.17
C VAL A 749 -11.94 -16.43 -32.79
N GLY A 750 -11.34 -17.07 -31.78
CA GLY A 750 -11.87 -17.12 -30.42
C GLY A 750 -11.61 -18.46 -29.73
N ARG A 751 -12.03 -18.58 -28.47
CA ARG A 751 -11.78 -19.79 -27.66
C ARG A 751 -12.78 -20.90 -27.97
N ASN A 752 -12.32 -22.05 -28.43
CA ASN A 752 -13.19 -23.19 -28.69
C ASN A 752 -13.51 -23.96 -27.40
N TYR A 753 -14.72 -23.82 -26.86
CA TYR A 753 -15.09 -24.47 -25.60
C TYR A 753 -15.23 -26.00 -25.67
N GLU A 754 -15.40 -26.58 -26.87
CA GLU A 754 -15.46 -28.03 -27.01
C GLU A 754 -14.07 -28.67 -26.98
N SER A 755 -13.07 -28.02 -27.59
CA SER A 755 -11.68 -28.52 -27.64
C SER A 755 -10.80 -27.97 -26.51
N GLY A 756 -11.14 -26.81 -25.96
CA GLY A 756 -10.32 -26.01 -25.05
C GLY A 756 -9.15 -25.29 -25.72
N GLU A 757 -9.04 -25.33 -27.05
CA GLU A 757 -7.99 -24.67 -27.84
C GLU A 757 -8.48 -23.29 -28.34
N PHE A 758 -7.55 -22.38 -28.63
CA PHE A 758 -7.85 -21.09 -29.25
C PHE A 758 -7.78 -21.23 -30.77
N ASP A 759 -8.88 -20.92 -31.46
CA ASP A 759 -8.97 -20.95 -32.92
C ASP A 759 -8.56 -19.58 -33.49
N ASN A 760 -7.74 -19.56 -34.54
CA ASN A 760 -7.41 -18.35 -35.31
C ASN A 760 -7.39 -18.68 -36.81
N ASP A 761 -8.56 -19.06 -37.33
CA ASP A 761 -8.73 -19.60 -38.68
C ASP A 761 -9.11 -18.54 -39.71
N ILE A 762 -9.51 -17.33 -39.29
CA ILE A 762 -9.81 -16.21 -40.21
C ILE A 762 -8.49 -15.69 -40.79
N PRO A 763 -8.32 -15.66 -42.13
CA PRO A 763 -7.12 -15.12 -42.76
C PRO A 763 -6.84 -13.67 -42.34
N GLY A 764 -5.57 -13.36 -42.08
CA GLY A 764 -5.15 -12.01 -41.70
C GLY A 764 -5.65 -11.55 -40.32
N ALA A 765 -6.28 -12.41 -39.52
CA ALA A 765 -6.73 -12.08 -38.18
C ALA A 765 -5.59 -12.17 -37.15
N VAL A 766 -5.47 -11.13 -36.34
CA VAL A 766 -4.52 -10.98 -35.25
C VAL A 766 -5.30 -10.63 -33.98
N PRO A 767 -5.58 -11.62 -33.11
CA PRO A 767 -6.26 -11.38 -31.84
C PRO A 767 -5.29 -10.84 -30.78
N SER A 768 -5.81 -10.09 -29.80
CA SER A 768 -5.09 -9.70 -28.58
C SER A 768 -4.66 -10.91 -27.73
N GLY A 769 -5.35 -12.04 -27.90
CA GLY A 769 -5.18 -13.30 -27.18
C GLY A 769 -6.32 -13.57 -26.19
N PRO A 770 -6.49 -14.81 -25.71
CA PRO A 770 -7.47 -15.11 -24.66
C PRO A 770 -6.97 -14.50 -23.34
N ASP A 771 -7.79 -13.66 -22.74
CA ASP A 771 -7.41 -13.03 -21.49
C ASP A 771 -7.52 -13.99 -20.30
N GLY A 772 -6.73 -13.71 -19.27
CA GLY A 772 -6.94 -14.27 -17.93
C GLY A 772 -7.62 -13.22 -17.07
N ALA A 773 -8.28 -13.65 -15.99
CA ALA A 773 -9.00 -12.77 -15.06
C ALA A 773 -8.22 -11.48 -14.74
N GLY A 774 -8.84 -10.32 -14.99
CA GLY A 774 -8.30 -8.99 -14.69
C GLY A 774 -8.04 -8.07 -15.87
N ARG A 775 -8.45 -8.44 -17.10
CA ARG A 775 -8.50 -7.53 -18.26
C ARG A 775 -9.97 -7.29 -18.65
N SER A 776 -10.29 -6.03 -18.91
CA SER A 776 -11.64 -5.53 -19.20
C SER A 776 -11.86 -5.30 -20.71
N TYR A 777 -11.07 -5.95 -21.57
CA TYR A 777 -11.04 -5.65 -23.00
C TYR A 777 -10.43 -6.78 -23.86
N GLU A 778 -11.06 -7.11 -25.00
CA GLU A 778 -10.51 -8.00 -26.04
C GLU A 778 -10.56 -7.36 -27.45
N GLN A 779 -9.64 -7.74 -28.33
CA GLN A 779 -9.56 -7.22 -29.70
C GLN A 779 -9.24 -8.29 -30.73
N VAL A 780 -9.83 -8.18 -31.92
CA VAL A 780 -9.37 -8.88 -33.13
C VAL A 780 -9.18 -7.89 -34.28
N ARG A 781 -7.93 -7.77 -34.74
CA ARG A 781 -7.54 -7.00 -35.92
C ARG A 781 -7.56 -7.90 -37.15
N ILE A 782 -8.11 -7.45 -38.28
CA ILE A 782 -8.15 -8.21 -39.53
C ILE A 782 -7.64 -7.35 -40.69
N ASP A 783 -6.64 -7.86 -41.41
CA ASP A 783 -6.11 -7.21 -42.63
C ASP A 783 -6.58 -7.88 -43.94
N ASP A 784 -6.89 -9.18 -43.91
CA ASP A 784 -7.42 -9.91 -45.08
C ASP A 784 -8.95 -10.00 -44.95
N LEU A 785 -9.63 -8.95 -45.38
CA LEU A 785 -11.06 -8.75 -45.10
C LEU A 785 -12.01 -9.65 -45.90
N ASP A 786 -13.15 -9.95 -45.26
CA ASP A 786 -14.36 -10.54 -45.86
C ASP A 786 -15.49 -9.49 -45.89
N ASP A 787 -16.53 -9.75 -46.69
CA ASP A 787 -17.65 -8.81 -46.85
C ASP A 787 -18.52 -8.72 -45.56
N GLU A 788 -18.52 -9.75 -44.72
CA GLU A 788 -19.40 -9.90 -43.55
C GLU A 788 -18.74 -10.74 -42.45
N TYR A 789 -18.94 -10.32 -41.19
CA TYR A 789 -18.51 -11.03 -39.99
C TYR A 789 -19.67 -11.23 -39.01
N GLU A 790 -19.78 -12.41 -38.43
CA GLU A 790 -20.63 -12.66 -37.27
C GLU A 790 -19.80 -12.48 -35.99
N VAL A 791 -20.22 -11.56 -35.13
CA VAL A 791 -19.57 -11.21 -33.87
C VAL A 791 -20.37 -11.82 -32.73
N GLU A 792 -19.75 -12.66 -31.92
CA GLU A 792 -20.33 -13.29 -30.73
C GLU A 792 -19.55 -12.87 -29.48
N VAL A 793 -20.26 -12.47 -28.42
CA VAL A 793 -19.70 -12.18 -27.11
C VAL A 793 -20.23 -13.20 -26.11
N VAL A 794 -19.34 -13.81 -25.33
CA VAL A 794 -19.67 -14.89 -24.39
C VAL A 794 -19.26 -14.50 -22.97
N GLY A 795 -20.20 -14.50 -22.03
CA GLY A 795 -19.89 -14.27 -20.62
C GLY A 795 -19.42 -15.57 -19.96
N LEU A 796 -18.12 -15.74 -19.72
CA LEU A 796 -17.58 -16.92 -19.03
C LEU A 796 -17.79 -16.84 -17.52
N GLU A 797 -17.19 -15.84 -16.88
CA GLU A 797 -17.29 -15.59 -15.45
C GLU A 797 -17.69 -14.14 -15.24
N THR A 798 -18.99 -13.90 -15.05
CA THR A 798 -19.49 -12.57 -14.71
C THR A 798 -19.84 -12.52 -13.22
N SER A 799 -19.98 -11.32 -12.68
CA SER A 799 -20.59 -11.12 -11.36
C SER A 799 -22.04 -11.68 -11.32
N GLY A 800 -22.62 -11.78 -10.13
CA GLY A 800 -23.98 -12.30 -9.93
C GLY A 800 -25.09 -11.52 -10.64
N SER A 801 -24.82 -10.30 -11.11
CA SER A 801 -25.73 -9.44 -11.87
C SER A 801 -25.46 -9.43 -13.39
N GLY A 802 -24.39 -10.07 -13.87
CA GLY A 802 -23.92 -9.99 -15.25
C GLY A 802 -22.88 -8.87 -15.45
N SER A 803 -22.25 -8.83 -16.63
CA SER A 803 -21.29 -7.81 -17.02
C SER A 803 -21.88 -6.93 -18.11
N ASN A 804 -21.74 -5.62 -18.00
CA ASN A 804 -22.00 -4.71 -19.11
C ASN A 804 -20.87 -4.84 -20.12
N PHE A 805 -21.20 -4.89 -21.40
CA PHE A 805 -20.21 -4.90 -22.46
C PHE A 805 -20.62 -4.03 -23.63
N SER A 806 -19.62 -3.54 -24.36
CA SER A 806 -19.76 -2.85 -25.64
C SER A 806 -18.81 -3.50 -26.65
N SER A 807 -19.27 -3.75 -27.86
CA SER A 807 -18.46 -4.24 -28.96
C SER A 807 -18.66 -3.37 -30.20
N ARG A 808 -17.55 -3.06 -30.86
CA ARG A 808 -17.46 -2.12 -31.99
C ARG A 808 -16.58 -2.67 -33.09
N ALA A 809 -16.86 -2.25 -34.32
CA ALA A 809 -16.01 -2.49 -35.49
C ALA A 809 -15.51 -1.16 -36.05
N SER A 810 -14.20 -1.00 -36.18
CA SER A 810 -13.55 0.17 -36.75
C SER A 810 -12.90 -0.20 -38.09
N GLU A 811 -13.34 0.44 -39.17
CA GLU A 811 -12.85 0.26 -40.53
C GLU A 811 -11.81 1.36 -40.86
N LEU A 812 -10.60 0.97 -41.26
CA LEU A 812 -9.49 1.88 -41.53
C LEU A 812 -9.08 1.79 -43.00
N SER A 813 -9.02 2.93 -43.68
CA SER A 813 -8.55 3.03 -45.08
C SER A 813 -7.33 3.94 -45.19
N GLY A 814 -6.27 3.53 -45.88
CA GLY A 814 -5.08 4.33 -46.15
C GLY A 814 -4.02 4.32 -45.03
N VAL A 815 -3.84 3.18 -44.35
CA VAL A 815 -2.83 3.05 -43.29
C VAL A 815 -1.44 2.91 -43.93
N ASP A 816 -0.59 3.93 -43.79
CA ASP A 816 0.83 3.90 -44.20
C ASP A 816 1.73 3.52 -43.01
N ALA A 817 2.98 3.08 -43.27
CA ALA A 817 3.96 2.79 -42.22
C ALA A 817 4.21 4.02 -41.33
N ILE A 818 4.39 3.86 -40.01
CA ILE A 818 4.63 5.00 -39.09
C ILE A 818 5.94 4.88 -38.32
N LEU A 819 6.81 5.89 -38.41
CA LEU A 819 8.08 5.98 -37.68
C LEU A 819 7.85 6.37 -36.21
N ASN A 820 8.28 5.51 -35.30
CA ASN A 820 8.33 5.77 -33.86
C ASN A 820 9.75 5.53 -33.31
N VAL A 821 10.18 6.34 -32.33
CA VAL A 821 11.53 6.29 -31.74
C VAL A 821 11.45 6.44 -30.23
N SER A 822 12.22 5.61 -29.49
CA SER A 822 12.26 5.64 -28.02
C SER A 822 13.69 5.37 -27.48
N PRO A 823 14.14 6.02 -26.41
CA PRO A 823 13.46 7.10 -25.69
C PRO A 823 13.44 8.41 -26.49
N GLY A 824 12.49 9.30 -26.22
CA GLY A 824 12.41 10.63 -26.85
C GLY A 824 13.42 11.65 -26.31
N SER A 825 14.10 11.34 -25.20
CA SER A 825 15.22 12.15 -24.70
C SER A 825 16.25 11.31 -23.94
N ILE A 826 17.48 11.81 -23.89
CA ILE A 826 18.61 11.21 -23.19
C ILE A 826 19.32 12.30 -22.38
N GLN A 827 19.42 12.09 -21.07
CA GLN A 827 20.23 12.92 -20.17
C GLN A 827 21.50 12.16 -19.76
N ALA A 828 22.63 12.85 -19.86
CA ALA A 828 23.94 12.36 -19.48
C ALA A 828 24.30 12.78 -18.05
N ASP A 829 25.03 11.90 -17.35
CA ASP A 829 25.67 12.28 -16.09
C ASP A 829 26.75 13.34 -16.34
N PRO A 830 27.10 14.14 -15.32
CA PRO A 830 28.04 15.21 -15.55
C PRO A 830 29.44 14.73 -15.93
N ASN A 831 30.03 15.33 -16.98
CA ASN A 831 31.38 15.02 -17.48
C ASN A 831 31.58 13.57 -17.98
N THR A 832 30.52 12.81 -18.30
CA THR A 832 30.66 11.42 -18.77
C THR A 832 30.27 11.22 -20.22
N ASP A 833 30.95 10.31 -20.91
CA ASP A 833 30.53 9.82 -22.22
C ASP A 833 29.19 9.08 -22.10
N VAL A 834 28.32 9.26 -23.10
CA VAL A 834 27.01 8.62 -23.13
C VAL A 834 27.06 7.38 -23.99
N GLU A 835 26.53 6.27 -23.48
CA GLU A 835 26.14 5.11 -24.28
C GLU A 835 24.73 4.69 -23.87
N ARG A 836 23.77 4.77 -24.82
CA ARG A 836 22.35 4.51 -24.57
C ARG A 836 21.72 3.73 -25.71
N ARG A 837 20.78 2.86 -25.37
CA ARG A 837 19.98 2.10 -26.34
C ARG A 837 18.81 2.95 -26.82
N VAL A 838 18.65 3.06 -28.13
CA VAL A 838 17.52 3.69 -28.82
C VAL A 838 16.84 2.62 -29.67
N THR A 839 15.51 2.59 -29.66
CA THR A 839 14.68 1.72 -30.48
C THR A 839 13.95 2.51 -31.54
N VAL A 840 13.95 2.00 -32.77
CA VAL A 840 13.13 2.49 -33.88
C VAL A 840 12.08 1.43 -34.21
N GLU A 841 10.84 1.85 -34.35
CA GLU A 841 9.69 0.97 -34.52
C GLU A 841 8.80 1.45 -35.67
N GLU A 842 8.24 0.50 -36.41
CA GLU A 842 7.13 0.77 -37.33
C GLU A 842 5.77 0.61 -36.64
N ALA A 843 5.23 1.68 -36.10
CA ALA A 843 4.14 1.61 -35.12
C ALA A 843 2.77 1.22 -35.68
N ALA A 844 2.53 1.28 -37.00
CA ALA A 844 1.21 1.03 -37.58
C ALA A 844 0.98 -0.43 -38.02
N ASP A 845 2.04 -1.23 -38.10
CA ASP A 845 1.99 -2.58 -38.70
C ASP A 845 1.38 -2.56 -40.10
N ALA A 846 1.69 -1.51 -40.88
CA ALA A 846 1.01 -1.19 -42.15
C ALA A 846 1.96 -1.17 -43.36
N GLY A 847 3.26 -1.19 -43.12
CA GLY A 847 4.30 -1.23 -44.15
C GLY A 847 5.68 -1.21 -43.51
N SER A 848 6.76 -1.34 -44.29
CA SER A 848 8.12 -1.24 -43.74
C SER A 848 8.61 0.21 -43.75
N LEU A 849 9.31 0.62 -42.68
CA LEU A 849 10.16 1.82 -42.72
C LEU A 849 11.43 1.48 -43.49
N SER A 850 11.85 2.36 -44.38
CA SER A 850 12.98 2.11 -45.27
C SER A 850 13.96 3.26 -45.24
N ASP A 851 15.25 2.93 -45.36
CA ASP A 851 16.36 3.89 -45.28
C ASP A 851 16.29 4.76 -44.00
N VAL A 852 16.05 4.13 -42.83
CA VAL A 852 16.06 4.83 -41.54
C VAL A 852 17.44 5.43 -41.28
N THR A 853 17.49 6.76 -41.11
CA THR A 853 18.75 7.46 -40.89
C THR A 853 18.75 8.36 -39.66
N PHE A 854 19.88 8.39 -38.95
CA PHE A 854 20.14 9.27 -37.81
C PHE A 854 21.08 10.40 -38.22
N SER A 855 20.74 11.62 -37.83
CA SER A 855 21.57 12.81 -37.98
C SER A 855 21.48 13.70 -36.75
N THR A 856 22.49 14.54 -36.52
CA THR A 856 22.56 15.41 -35.35
C THR A 856 23.38 16.65 -35.66
N GLU A 857 23.09 17.75 -34.96
CA GLU A 857 23.87 18.98 -34.98
C GLU A 857 24.77 19.06 -33.73
N ALA A 858 25.58 20.13 -33.63
CA ALA A 858 26.39 20.33 -32.42
C ALA A 858 25.49 20.69 -31.23
N LEU A 859 25.74 20.10 -30.06
CA LEU A 859 25.03 20.47 -28.84
C LEU A 859 25.63 21.78 -28.31
N THR A 860 24.76 22.70 -27.91
CA THR A 860 25.15 24.06 -27.50
C THR A 860 24.69 24.35 -26.08
N SER A 861 25.41 25.23 -25.39
CA SER A 861 25.01 25.71 -24.07
C SER A 861 24.73 27.22 -24.11
N PRO A 862 23.66 27.72 -23.46
CA PRO A 862 23.45 29.16 -23.35
C PRO A 862 24.51 29.86 -22.48
N ASP A 863 25.22 29.10 -21.63
CA ASP A 863 26.17 29.61 -20.63
C ASP A 863 27.64 29.51 -21.08
N SER A 864 27.92 28.86 -22.21
CA SER A 864 29.27 28.62 -22.76
C SER A 864 29.35 28.99 -24.25
N THR A 865 30.56 29.29 -24.73
CA THR A 865 30.82 29.44 -26.18
C THR A 865 31.37 28.18 -26.84
N ASP A 866 31.65 27.15 -26.06
CA ASP A 866 32.03 25.84 -26.57
C ASP A 866 30.81 25.08 -27.09
N GLU A 867 31.05 24.00 -27.82
CA GLU A 867 30.01 23.12 -28.36
C GLU A 867 30.50 21.67 -28.29
N VAL A 868 29.57 20.72 -28.08
CA VAL A 868 29.86 19.31 -28.35
C VAL A 868 29.68 19.12 -29.86
N PRO A 869 30.74 18.87 -30.65
CA PRO A 869 30.59 18.78 -32.10
C PRO A 869 29.68 17.61 -32.50
N ALA A 870 28.89 17.76 -33.56
CA ALA A 870 28.04 16.68 -34.08
C ALA A 870 28.79 15.36 -34.34
N GLY A 871 30.09 15.43 -34.68
CA GLY A 871 30.93 14.25 -34.91
C GLY A 871 31.27 13.44 -33.66
N ASN A 872 30.95 13.96 -32.48
CA ASN A 872 31.09 13.26 -31.20
C ASN A 872 29.85 12.42 -30.87
N VAL A 873 28.73 12.64 -31.55
CA VAL A 873 27.52 11.83 -31.43
C VAL A 873 27.51 10.82 -32.58
N SER A 874 27.32 9.54 -32.27
CA SER A 874 27.31 8.46 -33.25
C SER A 874 26.28 7.40 -32.89
N VAL A 875 25.88 6.60 -33.88
CA VAL A 875 24.98 5.45 -33.69
C VAL A 875 25.64 4.18 -34.22
N SER A 876 25.34 3.05 -33.59
CA SER A 876 25.93 1.75 -33.94
C SER A 876 25.53 1.25 -35.33
N ASP A 877 24.34 1.61 -35.79
CA ASP A 877 23.85 1.32 -37.13
C ASP A 877 23.09 2.53 -37.68
N ASN A 878 23.16 2.71 -38.99
CA ASN A 878 22.54 3.83 -39.71
C ASN A 878 22.24 3.36 -41.14
N ASN A 879 21.13 3.81 -41.73
CA ASN A 879 20.63 3.35 -43.03
C ASN A 879 20.21 1.86 -42.99
N PHE A 880 19.20 1.55 -42.19
CA PHE A 880 18.58 0.23 -42.08
C PHE A 880 17.06 0.29 -42.35
N ASP A 881 16.45 -0.87 -42.54
CA ASP A 881 15.00 -1.00 -42.74
C ASP A 881 14.39 -1.60 -41.47
N VAL A 882 13.15 -1.21 -41.15
CA VAL A 882 12.34 -1.83 -40.09
C VAL A 882 11.10 -2.43 -40.74
N GLY A 883 10.90 -3.74 -40.60
CA GLY A 883 9.72 -4.42 -41.14
C GLY A 883 8.42 -3.87 -40.55
N ALA A 884 7.30 -4.15 -41.23
CA ALA A 884 5.98 -3.84 -40.67
C ALA A 884 5.82 -4.55 -39.33
N GLY A 885 5.40 -3.84 -38.29
CA GLY A 885 5.25 -4.47 -36.98
C GLY A 885 6.58 -4.83 -36.28
N GLU A 886 7.74 -4.49 -36.85
CA GLU A 886 9.05 -4.79 -36.25
C GLU A 886 9.64 -3.61 -35.45
N THR A 887 10.66 -3.91 -34.65
CA THR A 887 11.43 -2.94 -33.87
C THR A 887 12.91 -3.28 -34.03
N GLU A 888 13.72 -2.26 -34.30
CA GLU A 888 15.17 -2.35 -34.37
C GLU A 888 15.82 -1.51 -33.28
N ALA A 889 16.94 -1.99 -32.72
CA ALA A 889 17.64 -1.30 -31.65
C ALA A 889 19.04 -0.89 -32.09
N VAL A 890 19.36 0.39 -31.87
CA VAL A 890 20.69 0.97 -32.11
C VAL A 890 21.27 1.52 -30.80
N THR A 891 22.58 1.48 -30.65
CA THR A 891 23.27 2.15 -29.56
C THR A 891 23.67 3.55 -30.02
N LEU A 892 23.19 4.57 -29.34
CA LEU A 892 23.63 5.96 -29.47
C LEU A 892 24.79 6.18 -28.49
N SER A 893 25.90 6.71 -29.01
CA SER A 893 27.09 7.06 -28.25
C SER A 893 27.43 8.54 -28.41
N MET A 894 27.80 9.22 -27.32
CA MET A 894 28.30 10.60 -27.35
C MET A 894 29.59 10.71 -26.55
N ASP A 895 30.67 11.12 -27.22
CA ASP A 895 31.96 11.41 -26.58
C ASP A 895 31.98 12.88 -26.09
N VAL A 896 32.14 13.13 -24.79
CA VAL A 896 32.16 14.50 -24.24
C VAL A 896 33.59 15.04 -24.20
N PRO A 897 33.91 16.16 -24.89
CA PRO A 897 35.26 16.71 -24.84
C PRO A 897 35.69 17.17 -23.44
N ASP A 898 36.90 16.78 -23.02
CA ASP A 898 37.49 17.11 -21.70
C ASP A 898 37.70 18.62 -21.44
N ASP A 899 37.72 19.45 -22.49
CA ASP A 899 38.07 20.87 -22.43
C ASP A 899 36.87 21.83 -22.49
N LEU A 900 35.64 21.31 -22.36
CA LEU A 900 34.43 22.12 -22.33
C LEU A 900 34.36 23.02 -21.09
N GLU A 901 33.96 24.28 -21.29
CA GLU A 901 33.55 25.14 -20.17
C GLU A 901 32.33 24.55 -19.44
N PRO A 902 32.24 24.71 -18.11
CA PRO A 902 31.10 24.25 -17.33
C PRO A 902 29.78 24.85 -17.83
N GLY A 903 28.75 24.02 -17.98
CA GLY A 903 27.44 24.40 -18.50
C GLY A 903 26.63 23.18 -18.95
N THR A 904 25.34 23.36 -19.21
CA THR A 904 24.49 22.31 -19.79
C THR A 904 24.40 22.50 -21.31
N TYR A 905 24.83 21.49 -22.06
CA TYR A 905 24.82 21.46 -23.52
C TYR A 905 23.64 20.61 -24.00
N THR A 906 22.80 21.18 -24.86
CA THR A 906 21.59 20.52 -25.39
C THR A 906 21.55 20.54 -26.92
N GLY A 907 20.92 19.55 -27.52
CA GLY A 907 20.70 19.45 -28.97
C GLY A 907 19.87 18.21 -29.32
N ASP A 908 19.51 18.05 -30.59
CA ASP A 908 18.62 16.97 -31.04
C ASP A 908 19.33 15.96 -31.95
N VAL A 909 18.88 14.71 -31.91
CA VAL A 909 19.16 13.70 -32.93
C VAL A 909 17.89 13.47 -33.72
N THR A 910 17.94 13.80 -35.02
CA THR A 910 16.86 13.59 -35.96
C THR A 910 16.94 12.19 -36.56
N VAL A 911 15.82 11.48 -36.56
CA VAL A 911 15.63 10.17 -37.17
C VAL A 911 14.66 10.32 -38.33
N GLU A 912 15.06 9.94 -39.54
CA GLU A 912 14.25 10.09 -40.75
C GLU A 912 13.99 8.74 -41.42
N SER A 913 12.79 8.56 -41.99
CA SER A 913 12.42 7.45 -42.88
C SER A 913 11.42 7.93 -43.92
N GLY A 914 11.84 8.04 -45.19
CA GLY A 914 11.01 8.58 -46.26
C GLY A 914 10.64 10.06 -46.04
N ASP A 915 9.34 10.36 -45.96
CA ASP A 915 8.83 11.70 -45.66
C ASP A 915 8.53 11.91 -44.14
N GLN A 916 8.91 10.94 -43.30
CA GLN A 916 8.67 10.96 -41.85
C GLN A 916 9.95 11.32 -41.07
N GLU A 917 9.76 12.04 -39.96
CA GLU A 917 10.83 12.56 -39.11
C GLU A 917 10.42 12.42 -37.62
N ALA A 918 11.36 12.02 -36.78
CA ALA A 918 11.26 12.00 -35.32
C ALA A 918 12.54 12.57 -34.69
N THR A 919 12.46 13.05 -33.44
CA THR A 919 13.59 13.70 -32.76
C THR A 919 13.84 13.10 -31.37
N ILE A 920 15.11 12.94 -31.01
CA ILE A 920 15.56 12.55 -29.67
C ILE A 920 16.32 13.74 -29.06
N GLY A 921 15.85 14.29 -27.94
CA GLY A 921 16.56 15.35 -27.24
C GLY A 921 17.78 14.82 -26.48
N LEU A 922 18.95 15.44 -26.64
CA LEU A 922 20.16 15.16 -25.89
C LEU A 922 20.51 16.30 -24.94
N SER A 923 20.91 15.96 -23.71
CA SER A 923 21.41 16.92 -22.73
C SER A 923 22.59 16.35 -21.93
N VAL A 924 23.68 17.12 -21.83
CA VAL A 924 24.84 16.80 -20.97
C VAL A 924 25.25 18.01 -20.14
N THR A 925 25.59 17.77 -18.88
CA THR A 925 26.07 18.83 -17.97
C THR A 925 27.58 18.72 -17.76
N VAL A 926 28.32 19.80 -17.94
CA VAL A 926 29.76 19.88 -17.64
C VAL A 926 29.96 20.65 -16.35
N ARG A 927 30.73 20.11 -15.39
CA ARG A 927 31.00 20.74 -14.08
C ARG A 927 32.47 21.17 -13.94
N ALA A 928 32.70 22.29 -13.25
CA ALA A 928 34.05 22.74 -12.92
C ALA A 928 34.69 21.82 -11.87
N GLY A 929 35.91 21.32 -12.12
CA GLY A 929 36.67 20.53 -11.14
C GLY A 929 37.16 21.34 -9.92
N PRO A 930 37.63 20.67 -8.85
CA PRO A 930 38.03 21.31 -7.61
C PRO A 930 39.33 22.13 -7.75
N PRO A 931 39.54 23.17 -6.91
CA PRO A 931 40.80 23.90 -6.91
C PRO A 931 41.99 23.04 -6.39
N PRO A 932 43.24 23.44 -6.64
CA PRO A 932 44.44 22.73 -6.16
C PRO A 932 44.41 22.44 -4.65
N VAL A 933 44.45 21.15 -4.27
CA VAL A 933 44.56 20.70 -2.87
C VAL A 933 45.96 21.01 -2.34
N VAL A 934 46.99 20.80 -3.16
CA VAL A 934 48.38 21.16 -2.88
C VAL A 934 49.06 21.75 -4.11
N GLY A 935 50.09 22.58 -3.90
CA GLY A 935 50.87 23.14 -5.00
C GLY A 935 50.05 24.12 -5.86
N SER A 936 50.11 23.96 -7.17
CA SER A 936 49.43 24.84 -8.15
C SER A 936 48.64 24.08 -9.21
N SER A 937 48.70 22.75 -9.22
CA SER A 937 47.96 21.91 -10.16
C SER A 937 46.65 21.46 -9.49
N PRO A 938 45.50 21.60 -10.15
CA PRO A 938 44.23 21.07 -9.62
C PRO A 938 44.26 19.55 -9.64
N PRO A 939 43.49 18.89 -8.75
CA PRO A 939 43.24 17.46 -8.86
C PRO A 939 42.68 17.09 -10.23
N GLN A 940 42.89 15.84 -10.65
CA GLN A 940 42.36 15.32 -11.92
C GLN A 940 41.55 14.04 -11.68
N ASP A 941 40.42 13.96 -12.36
CA ASP A 941 39.72 12.71 -12.65
C ASP A 941 40.34 12.14 -13.93
N LEU A 942 40.94 10.94 -13.83
CA LEU A 942 41.69 10.32 -14.92
C LEU A 942 40.90 9.23 -15.62
N ASP A 943 39.74 8.85 -15.09
CA ASP A 943 38.88 7.79 -15.57
C ASP A 943 37.45 8.23 -15.89
N GLY A 944 37.11 9.50 -15.65
CA GLY A 944 35.87 10.14 -16.09
C GLY A 944 34.65 9.69 -15.29
N ASP A 945 34.84 9.22 -14.05
CA ASP A 945 33.74 8.77 -13.17
C ASP A 945 33.27 9.85 -12.19
N GLY A 946 33.82 11.06 -12.30
CA GLY A 946 33.53 12.20 -11.43
C GLY A 946 34.40 12.27 -10.17
N LEU A 947 35.26 11.28 -9.89
CA LEU A 947 36.08 11.22 -8.68
C LEU A 947 37.57 11.52 -8.96
N PHE A 948 38.12 12.50 -8.23
CA PHE A 948 39.41 13.11 -8.55
C PHE A 948 40.57 12.43 -7.80
N ARG A 949 41.00 11.26 -8.27
CA ARG A 949 42.02 10.40 -7.62
C ARG A 949 43.45 10.92 -7.69
N ASP A 950 43.79 11.72 -8.70
CA ASP A 950 45.09 12.40 -8.80
C ASP A 950 45.04 13.71 -8.00
N ILE A 951 45.22 13.59 -6.68
CA ILE A 951 45.03 14.69 -5.72
C ILE A 951 46.09 15.79 -5.90
N ASN A 952 47.28 15.41 -6.38
CA ASN A 952 48.39 16.34 -6.55
C ASN A 952 48.46 16.96 -7.96
N GLY A 953 47.71 16.40 -8.92
CA GLY A 953 47.55 16.92 -10.26
C GLY A 953 48.80 16.73 -11.13
N ASP A 954 49.58 15.66 -10.92
CA ASP A 954 50.77 15.34 -11.72
C ASP A 954 50.51 14.34 -12.86
N GLY A 955 49.26 13.94 -13.04
CA GLY A 955 48.77 13.02 -14.05
C GLY A 955 48.97 11.55 -13.68
N GLN A 956 49.23 11.21 -12.40
CA GLN A 956 49.41 9.83 -11.94
C GLN A 956 48.75 9.59 -10.58
N VAL A 957 47.96 8.51 -10.47
CA VAL A 957 47.47 8.05 -9.16
C VAL A 957 48.57 7.25 -8.47
N THR A 958 49.12 7.79 -7.38
CA THR A 958 50.19 7.16 -6.61
C THR A 958 49.88 7.12 -5.11
N ILE A 959 50.71 6.40 -4.35
CA ILE A 959 50.65 6.45 -2.89
C ILE A 959 50.88 7.87 -2.32
N ALA A 960 51.47 8.79 -3.09
CA ALA A 960 51.61 10.18 -2.67
C ALA A 960 50.25 10.88 -2.60
N ASP A 961 49.32 10.55 -3.50
CA ASP A 961 47.97 11.13 -3.58
C ASP A 961 47.15 10.74 -2.35
N VAL A 962 47.16 9.46 -1.98
CA VAL A 962 46.55 8.95 -0.73
C VAL A 962 47.10 9.70 0.49
N GLN A 963 48.42 9.93 0.53
CA GLN A 963 49.06 10.64 1.65
C GLN A 963 48.70 12.13 1.68
N ILE A 964 48.60 12.77 0.52
CA ILE A 964 48.21 14.17 0.39
C ILE A 964 46.74 14.34 0.77
N PHE A 965 45.87 13.45 0.29
CA PHE A 965 44.46 13.42 0.63
C PHE A 965 44.27 13.25 2.13
N PHE A 966 44.89 12.24 2.74
CA PHE A 966 44.82 12.04 4.20
C PHE A 966 45.24 13.28 4.99
N GLN A 967 46.29 13.98 4.55
CA GLN A 967 46.80 15.19 5.21
C GLN A 967 45.87 16.40 5.06
N ASN A 968 45.16 16.50 3.93
CA ASN A 968 44.35 17.67 3.57
C ASN A 968 42.84 17.39 3.58
N ARG A 969 42.40 16.20 4.00
CA ARG A 969 40.98 15.80 3.98
C ARG A 969 40.07 16.76 4.74
N ASN A 970 40.57 17.36 5.82
CA ASN A 970 39.85 18.37 6.63
C ASN A 970 40.06 19.82 6.12
N SER A 971 40.67 20.02 4.94
CA SER A 971 40.88 21.35 4.39
C SER A 971 39.59 21.87 3.73
N ALA A 972 39.39 23.18 3.71
CA ALA A 972 38.21 23.77 3.05
C ALA A 972 38.15 23.46 1.55
N VAL A 973 39.29 23.20 0.89
CA VAL A 973 39.32 22.81 -0.52
C VAL A 973 38.69 21.42 -0.71
N VAL A 974 38.98 20.47 0.18
CA VAL A 974 38.42 19.13 0.09
C VAL A 974 36.98 19.10 0.61
N GLN A 975 36.72 19.71 1.75
CA GLN A 975 35.40 19.68 2.41
C GLN A 975 34.33 20.47 1.65
N ASN A 976 34.68 21.56 0.97
CA ASN A 976 33.70 22.33 0.20
C ASN A 976 33.48 21.79 -1.22
N ASN A 977 34.18 20.73 -1.61
CA ASN A 977 34.00 20.07 -2.89
C ASN A 977 34.02 18.54 -2.66
N ALA A 978 33.32 18.10 -1.62
CA ALA A 978 33.31 16.72 -1.14
C ALA A 978 32.83 15.73 -2.20
N GLU A 979 31.95 16.18 -3.11
CA GLU A 979 31.43 15.42 -4.24
C GLU A 979 32.52 14.86 -5.18
N PHE A 980 33.69 15.50 -5.25
CA PHE A 980 34.81 15.03 -6.08
C PHE A 980 35.76 14.07 -5.34
N PHE A 981 35.57 13.92 -4.03
CA PHE A 981 36.47 13.19 -3.12
C PHE A 981 35.74 12.16 -2.25
N ASN A 982 34.45 11.92 -2.51
CA ASN A 982 33.61 10.91 -1.87
C ASN A 982 33.91 9.53 -2.45
N PHE A 983 35.06 8.97 -2.07
CA PHE A 983 35.53 7.69 -2.58
C PHE A 983 34.85 6.51 -1.89
N ASP A 984 34.24 6.71 -0.72
CA ASP A 984 33.46 5.67 -0.03
C ASP A 984 31.99 5.60 -0.46
N GLY A 985 31.47 6.67 -1.09
CA GLY A 985 30.14 6.71 -1.71
C GLY A 985 29.01 7.01 -0.73
N ASP A 986 29.31 7.59 0.44
CA ASP A 986 28.30 7.98 1.43
C ASP A 986 27.50 9.22 0.96
N GLU A 987 26.19 9.25 1.22
CA GLU A 987 25.31 10.39 0.91
C GLU A 987 24.65 10.95 2.19
N PRO A 988 24.62 12.29 2.40
CA PRO A 988 25.19 13.33 1.54
C PRO A 988 26.73 13.28 1.52
N ALA A 989 27.32 13.57 0.36
CA ALA A 989 28.77 13.55 0.17
C ALA A 989 29.52 14.33 1.27
N ASP A 990 30.26 13.60 2.11
CA ASP A 990 31.17 14.14 3.14
C ASP A 990 32.51 13.41 3.06
N VAL A 991 33.61 14.11 3.32
CA VAL A 991 34.94 13.50 3.25
C VAL A 991 35.42 13.10 4.65
N THR A 992 35.43 11.81 4.91
CA THR A 992 35.81 11.20 6.17
C THR A 992 37.15 10.48 6.10
N ILE A 993 37.42 9.60 7.07
CA ILE A 993 38.57 8.71 7.03
C ILE A 993 38.30 7.48 6.14
N ALA A 994 37.03 7.13 5.90
CA ALA A 994 36.66 5.98 5.08
C ALA A 994 36.98 6.24 3.60
N ASP A 995 36.78 7.46 3.09
CA ASP A 995 37.28 7.88 1.76
C ASP A 995 38.78 7.68 1.56
N VAL A 996 39.58 7.96 2.59
CA VAL A 996 41.03 7.75 2.52
C VAL A 996 41.35 6.26 2.40
N GLN A 997 40.56 5.40 3.06
CA GLN A 997 40.71 3.96 2.98
C GLN A 997 40.26 3.44 1.61
N ALA A 998 39.14 3.95 1.09
CA ALA A 998 38.64 3.63 -0.25
C ALA A 998 39.65 4.03 -1.34
N LEU A 999 40.16 5.26 -1.32
CA LEU A 999 41.21 5.71 -2.26
C LEU A 999 42.49 4.87 -2.16
N PHE A 1000 42.87 4.45 -0.95
CA PHE A 1000 44.02 3.58 -0.76
C PHE A 1000 43.78 2.17 -1.33
N GLN A 1001 42.58 1.63 -1.18
CA GLN A 1001 42.20 0.34 -1.72
C GLN A 1001 42.18 0.37 -3.25
N ASP A 1002 41.56 1.38 -3.85
CA ASP A 1002 41.53 1.58 -5.30
C ASP A 1002 42.96 1.71 -5.89
N TYR A 1003 43.86 2.45 -5.23
CA TYR A 1003 45.27 2.48 -5.63
C TYR A 1003 45.95 1.11 -5.61
N ILE A 1004 45.65 0.26 -4.61
CA ILE A 1004 46.20 -1.10 -4.56
C ILE A 1004 45.71 -1.92 -5.75
N GLU A 1005 44.40 -1.90 -6.01
CA GLU A 1005 43.77 -2.67 -7.08
C GLU A 1005 44.30 -2.27 -8.48
N ARG A 1006 44.64 -0.99 -8.69
CA ARG A 1006 45.25 -0.49 -9.93
C ARG A 1006 46.73 -0.85 -10.11
N THR A 1007 47.42 -1.32 -9.06
CA THR A 1007 48.85 -1.63 -9.10
C THR A 1007 49.18 -3.13 -9.10
N GLU A 1008 48.16 -3.99 -9.00
CA GLU A 1008 48.23 -5.44 -9.30
C GLU A 1008 48.01 -5.73 -10.80
#